data_AF-A0A7D8UCK5-F1
#
_entry.id   AF-A0A7D8UCK5-F1
#
_cell.length_a   1.000
_cell.length_b   1.000
_cell.length_c   1.000
_cell.angle_alpha   90.00
_cell.angle_beta   90.00
_cell.angle_gamma   90.00
#
_symmetry.space_group_name_H-M   'P 1'
#
loop_
_entity.id
_entity.type
_entity.pdbx_description
1 polymer ?
#
loop_
_entity_poly.entity_id
_entity_poly.type
_entity_poly.pdbx_seq_one_letter_code
_entity_poly.pdbx_strand_id
1 'polypeptide(L)'
;MPTNFRTRKPATRRQPAATISGRVPAGNRRHRNIIRPAWNAAPGLVQAFGWLLVACLAGGTSVGMAQDAADDPVLSAWAEIEATYSCRQCHYKSEPVPISRFDDPRPSPRGDFSRQDELYRWVRDDKHAISRIRIEPLDEAQIASERERIAARYAADNPAAVESWVGPSNLLSRRICDALGYDIEQPAGYQQFADACLTCHGGHNPTAGSQTTFTKPDELATAQPGISCLACHQQTEGAGADSATWRMAHAAAFFDPRNSTWRNLPPAAKAAQGMRDLVSVSNQANLCIDCHVGNPKLGMFVTHAMYAAGHPPLPNFELETFCRSMPRHWRDDREQVEAFTLAAFPGKDAYFQANFPALAPALSHPDAAKNPIAWDSRRMLVGAAAARRRAAEMIVWAAESEGLWGDYAFYDCAACHHELRRPSPRQERGYPGAPGRPRLHEWPDVLTQAIAPASSAAAAQQNLVRAVSAVPFGNPVECRDAAKDCAAALDAVAQRLESGVILRVNDLTNLLIRLAAIPPEHLIDYPTARQIVWAIQIVSGEAVSAPGLTPDQRDRLTRVQAEIAHWTDPPLTTSAGPTAARTSLVSTNDIGITTDLPAGRGRFIFAENLRAELARRADYHPAALSESLRRIQQILTRP
;
A
#
# COMPACT_ATOMS: atom_id res chain seq x y z
N MET A 1 21.40 25.01 45.66
CA MET A 1 21.16 26.30 46.36
C MET A 1 20.34 27.19 45.44
N PRO A 2 19.28 27.87 45.93
CA PRO A 2 18.11 28.24 45.12
C PRO A 2 18.02 29.75 44.88
N THR A 3 17.39 30.19 43.78
CA THR A 3 16.69 31.48 43.74
C THR A 3 15.48 31.48 42.80
N ASN A 4 14.31 31.54 43.44
CA ASN A 4 13.15 32.42 43.22
C ASN A 4 12.39 32.45 41.87
N PHE A 5 11.24 31.78 41.91
CA PHE A 5 10.01 32.10 41.19
C PHE A 5 9.50 33.52 41.51
N ARG A 6 9.06 34.25 40.49
CA ARG A 6 8.14 35.40 40.63
C ARG A 6 7.04 35.30 39.57
N THR A 7 5.81 35.19 40.04
CA THR A 7 4.57 35.13 39.27
C THR A 7 4.18 36.53 38.76
N ARG A 8 3.71 36.63 37.51
CA ARG A 8 2.94 37.77 36.99
C ARG A 8 1.76 37.27 36.15
N LYS A 9 0.55 37.66 36.55
CA LYS A 9 -0.70 37.55 35.79
C LYS A 9 -0.66 38.47 34.56
N PRO A 10 -1.36 38.15 33.45
CA PRO A 10 -1.74 39.16 32.47
C PRO A 10 -3.18 39.64 32.69
N ALA A 11 -3.34 40.96 32.57
CA ALA A 11 -4.60 41.69 32.62
C ALA A 11 -5.26 41.73 31.24
N THR A 12 -6.59 41.75 31.27
CA THR A 12 -7.51 41.95 30.15
C THR A 12 -7.47 43.39 29.62
N ARG A 13 -7.53 43.57 28.29
CA ARG A 13 -8.02 44.81 27.68
C ARG A 13 -8.67 44.55 26.32
N ARG A 14 -9.87 45.11 26.16
CA ARG A 14 -10.80 45.00 25.05
C ARG A 14 -10.58 46.11 24.00
N GLN A 15 -11.16 45.85 22.81
CA GLN A 15 -11.72 46.74 21.76
C GLN A 15 -10.82 47.23 20.61
N PRO A 16 -11.39 47.61 19.42
CA PRO A 16 -12.74 47.33 18.87
C PRO A 16 -12.76 46.91 17.37
N ALA A 17 -13.97 46.55 16.92
CA ALA A 17 -14.38 46.16 15.58
C ALA A 17 -14.44 47.32 14.57
N ALA A 18 -14.21 47.02 13.29
CA ALA A 18 -14.45 47.91 12.16
C ALA A 18 -15.55 47.32 11.25
N THR A 19 -16.63 48.09 11.11
CA THR A 19 -17.74 47.94 10.17
C THR A 19 -17.36 48.58 8.83
N ILE A 20 -17.66 47.93 7.70
CA ILE A 20 -17.73 48.58 6.39
C ILE A 20 -19.08 48.28 5.75
N SER A 21 -19.86 49.33 5.55
CA SER A 21 -21.12 49.39 4.81
C SER A 21 -20.86 49.79 3.35
N GLY A 22 -21.57 49.20 2.39
CA GLY A 22 -21.52 49.61 0.98
C GLY A 22 -22.72 49.14 0.16
N ARG A 23 -23.73 50.02 0.09
CA ARG A 23 -24.92 50.15 -0.80
C ARG A 23 -25.11 49.26 -2.05
N VAL A 24 -26.38 48.92 -2.24
CA VAL A 24 -27.11 48.41 -3.44
C VAL A 24 -27.54 49.57 -4.37
N PRO A 25 -27.73 49.32 -5.69
CA PRO A 25 -29.05 49.54 -6.35
C PRO A 25 -29.42 48.37 -7.30
N ALA A 26 -30.59 47.70 -7.22
CA ALA A 26 -31.99 48.06 -7.50
C ALA A 26 -32.45 47.84 -8.97
N GLY A 27 -33.45 46.95 -9.15
CA GLY A 27 -34.29 46.74 -10.34
C GLY A 27 -34.30 45.28 -10.83
N ASN A 28 -35.39 44.54 -11.03
CA ASN A 28 -36.82 44.86 -11.12
C ASN A 28 -37.68 43.57 -10.95
N ARG A 29 -38.81 43.69 -10.22
CA ARG A 29 -40.16 43.07 -10.35
C ARG A 29 -40.35 41.90 -11.36
N ARG A 30 -41.18 40.85 -11.22
CA ARG A 30 -42.32 40.36 -10.41
C ARG A 30 -42.42 38.85 -10.80
N HIS A 31 -42.79 37.89 -9.95
CA HIS A 31 -44.17 37.45 -9.76
C HIS A 31 -44.21 36.41 -8.61
N ARG A 32 -45.15 36.62 -7.68
CA ARG A 32 -45.53 35.66 -6.65
C ARG A 32 -46.42 34.59 -7.28
N ASN A 33 -46.18 33.32 -6.94
CA ASN A 33 -47.26 32.37 -6.71
C ASN A 33 -46.89 31.52 -5.48
N ILE A 34 -47.84 31.50 -4.55
CA ILE A 34 -47.77 30.90 -3.22
C ILE A 34 -48.43 29.54 -3.32
N ILE A 35 -47.72 28.46 -2.97
CA ILE A 35 -48.32 27.23 -2.44
C ILE A 35 -47.42 26.72 -1.32
N ARG A 36 -47.93 26.78 -0.09
CA ARG A 36 -47.42 26.00 1.05
C ARG A 36 -48.07 24.61 1.01
N PRO A 37 -47.40 23.58 1.53
CA PRO A 37 -48.14 22.69 2.43
C PRO A 37 -47.41 22.47 3.75
N ALA A 38 -48.25 22.35 4.78
CA ALA A 38 -47.93 22.04 6.15
C ALA A 38 -47.42 20.60 6.29
N TRP A 39 -46.39 20.40 7.12
CA TRP A 39 -46.01 19.10 7.67
C TRP A 39 -46.00 19.22 9.19
N ASN A 40 -47.08 18.73 9.80
CA ASN A 40 -47.14 18.34 11.21
C ASN A 40 -48.07 17.12 11.27
N ALA A 41 -47.49 15.92 11.32
CA ALA A 41 -48.14 14.70 11.83
C ALA A 41 -47.07 13.63 12.15
N ALA A 42 -47.00 13.31 13.45
CA ALA A 42 -46.53 12.11 14.18
C ALA A 42 -45.45 11.15 13.60
N PRO A 43 -44.44 10.76 14.42
CA PRO A 43 -43.46 9.71 14.09
C PRO A 43 -43.98 8.34 14.50
N GLY A 44 -44.11 7.43 13.53
CA GLY A 44 -44.42 6.02 13.83
C GLY A 44 -45.28 5.41 12.76
N LEU A 45 -44.70 5.11 11.59
CA LEU A 45 -45.20 4.15 10.58
C LEU A 45 -44.29 4.02 9.33
N VAL A 46 -43.00 4.40 9.40
CA VAL A 46 -42.07 4.36 8.25
C VAL A 46 -41.17 3.11 8.22
N GLN A 47 -41.15 2.28 9.27
CA GLN A 47 -40.21 1.15 9.34
C GLN A 47 -40.67 -0.18 8.71
N ALA A 48 -41.91 -0.33 8.23
CA ALA A 48 -42.42 -1.66 7.84
C ALA A 48 -42.73 -1.88 6.34
N PHE A 49 -42.68 -0.85 5.48
CA PHE A 49 -43.15 -0.99 4.08
C PHE A 49 -42.08 -0.83 2.98
N GLY A 50 -40.81 -0.68 3.34
CA GLY A 50 -39.71 -0.59 2.35
C GLY A 50 -39.21 -1.93 1.78
N TRP A 51 -39.57 -3.07 2.37
CA TRP A 51 -38.93 -4.35 2.08
C TRP A 51 -39.58 -5.21 1.00
N LEU A 52 -40.82 -4.91 0.56
CA LEU A 52 -41.59 -5.83 -0.30
C LEU A 52 -41.74 -5.42 -1.77
N LEU A 53 -41.26 -4.23 -2.18
CA LEU A 53 -41.48 -3.72 -3.55
C LEU A 53 -40.25 -3.78 -4.48
N VAL A 54 -39.11 -4.30 -4.00
CA VAL A 54 -37.89 -4.48 -4.83
C VAL A 54 -37.77 -5.89 -5.41
N ALA A 55 -38.62 -6.85 -5.01
CA ALA A 55 -38.49 -8.26 -5.39
C ALA A 55 -39.08 -8.65 -6.75
N CYS A 56 -39.73 -7.77 -7.52
CA CYS A 56 -40.52 -8.19 -8.69
C CYS A 56 -40.03 -7.74 -10.08
N LEU A 57 -38.81 -7.23 -10.26
CA LEU A 57 -38.30 -6.87 -11.62
C LEU A 57 -36.85 -7.31 -11.91
N ALA A 58 -36.41 -8.46 -11.38
CA ALA A 58 -35.11 -9.06 -11.73
C ALA A 58 -35.27 -10.51 -12.23
N GLY A 59 -36.02 -10.69 -13.32
CA GLY A 59 -36.06 -11.95 -14.06
C GLY A 59 -35.16 -11.87 -15.28
N GLY A 60 -33.87 -12.14 -15.11
CA GLY A 60 -32.89 -12.15 -16.20
C GLY A 60 -31.54 -12.75 -15.77
N THR A 61 -31.40 -14.06 -16.00
CA THR A 61 -30.15 -14.86 -16.04
C THR A 61 -28.91 -14.31 -15.30
N SER A 62 -28.81 -14.56 -14.00
CA SER A 62 -27.57 -14.35 -13.21
C SER A 62 -27.27 -15.52 -12.25
N VAL A 63 -27.78 -16.71 -12.56
CA VAL A 63 -27.88 -17.82 -11.59
C VAL A 63 -26.53 -18.43 -11.20
N GLY A 64 -25.47 -18.25 -12.00
CA GLY A 64 -24.14 -18.82 -11.71
C GLY A 64 -23.20 -17.96 -10.85
N MET A 65 -23.35 -16.63 -10.83
CA MET A 65 -22.39 -15.72 -10.16
C MET A 65 -22.90 -15.13 -8.85
N ALA A 66 -24.20 -15.24 -8.60
CA ALA A 66 -24.80 -14.84 -7.32
C ALA A 66 -24.57 -15.88 -6.20
N GLN A 67 -24.25 -17.13 -6.53
CA GLN A 67 -23.94 -18.19 -5.57
C GLN A 67 -22.50 -18.07 -5.04
N ASP A 68 -21.48 -17.96 -5.90
CA ASP A 68 -20.07 -17.75 -5.49
C ASP A 68 -19.85 -16.46 -4.64
N ALA A 69 -20.80 -15.53 -4.69
CA ALA A 69 -20.88 -14.31 -3.89
C ALA A 69 -21.42 -14.51 -2.47
N ALA A 70 -22.46 -15.33 -2.35
CA ALA A 70 -23.11 -15.64 -1.09
C ALA A 70 -22.17 -16.47 -0.20
N ASP A 71 -21.30 -17.25 -0.84
CA ASP A 71 -20.42 -18.22 -0.22
C ASP A 71 -19.12 -17.61 0.39
N ASP A 72 -18.84 -16.33 0.14
CA ASP A 72 -17.69 -15.65 0.76
C ASP A 72 -18.10 -14.99 2.10
N PRO A 73 -17.64 -15.51 3.24
CA PRO A 73 -18.06 -14.99 4.54
C PRO A 73 -17.66 -13.53 4.75
N VAL A 74 -16.62 -13.00 4.07
CA VAL A 74 -16.13 -11.62 4.27
C VAL A 74 -17.12 -10.72 3.57
N LEU A 75 -17.49 -11.10 2.35
CA LEU A 75 -18.48 -10.35 1.60
C LEU A 75 -19.84 -10.33 2.31
N SER A 76 -20.23 -11.44 2.94
CA SER A 76 -21.46 -11.56 3.72
C SER A 76 -21.43 -10.73 5.01
N ALA A 77 -20.35 -10.82 5.80
CA ALA A 77 -20.16 -10.00 7.00
C ALA A 77 -20.22 -8.49 6.69
N TRP A 78 -19.67 -8.10 5.55
CA TRP A 78 -19.54 -6.69 5.19
C TRP A 78 -20.76 -6.12 4.49
N ALA A 79 -21.71 -6.96 4.11
CA ALA A 79 -23.00 -6.51 3.59
C ALA A 79 -23.79 -5.73 4.66
N GLU A 80 -23.47 -5.93 5.94
CA GLU A 80 -24.12 -5.27 7.07
C GLU A 80 -23.48 -3.92 7.44
N ILE A 81 -22.30 -3.63 6.92
CA ILE A 81 -21.58 -2.38 7.18
C ILE A 81 -21.94 -1.36 6.11
N GLU A 82 -22.56 -0.25 6.50
CA GLU A 82 -23.12 0.76 5.58
C GLU A 82 -22.08 1.28 4.57
N ALA A 83 -20.85 1.53 5.04
CA ALA A 83 -19.75 2.02 4.21
C ALA A 83 -19.46 1.08 3.04
N THR A 84 -19.33 -0.22 3.30
CA THR A 84 -18.96 -1.25 2.31
C THR A 84 -20.16 -1.68 1.48
N TYR A 85 -21.35 -1.77 2.08
CA TYR A 85 -22.60 -2.06 1.38
C TYR A 85 -22.88 -1.05 0.26
N SER A 86 -22.67 0.25 0.54
CA SER A 86 -22.87 1.30 -0.46
C SER A 86 -21.96 1.15 -1.69
N CYS A 87 -20.71 0.70 -1.50
CA CYS A 87 -19.76 0.43 -2.58
C CYS A 87 -20.18 -0.80 -3.42
N ARG A 88 -20.75 -1.83 -2.79
CA ARG A 88 -21.18 -3.07 -3.45
C ARG A 88 -22.15 -2.82 -4.60
N GLN A 89 -23.07 -1.88 -4.45
CA GLN A 89 -24.10 -1.62 -5.46
C GLN A 89 -23.51 -1.30 -6.85
N CYS A 90 -22.35 -0.61 -6.89
CA CYS A 90 -21.69 -0.21 -8.12
C CYS A 90 -20.50 -1.10 -8.50
N HIS A 91 -19.72 -1.56 -7.52
CA HIS A 91 -18.42 -2.21 -7.71
C HIS A 91 -18.46 -3.74 -7.64
N TYR A 92 -19.64 -4.31 -7.40
CA TYR A 92 -19.85 -5.76 -7.37
C TYR A 92 -20.57 -6.30 -8.62
N LYS A 93 -21.44 -5.49 -9.23
CA LYS A 93 -22.33 -5.88 -10.34
C LYS A 93 -21.86 -5.38 -11.71
N SER A 94 -20.65 -4.86 -11.82
CA SER A 94 -20.09 -4.58 -13.13
C SER A 94 -20.05 -5.88 -13.92
N GLU A 95 -20.55 -5.88 -15.16
CA GLU A 95 -20.54 -7.10 -15.98
C GLU A 95 -19.15 -7.74 -15.88
N PRO A 96 -19.07 -8.97 -15.36
CA PRO A 96 -17.81 -9.68 -15.27
C PRO A 96 -17.32 -9.82 -16.69
N VAL A 97 -16.25 -9.11 -17.03
CA VAL A 97 -15.55 -9.41 -18.26
C VAL A 97 -15.15 -10.88 -18.12
N PRO A 98 -15.41 -11.78 -19.09
CA PRO A 98 -15.14 -13.22 -18.99
C PRO A 98 -13.66 -13.64 -18.86
N ILE A 99 -12.83 -12.78 -18.28
CA ILE A 99 -11.41 -12.88 -18.02
C ILE A 99 -11.21 -13.11 -16.53
N SER A 100 -11.42 -14.36 -16.12
CA SER A 100 -11.08 -14.84 -14.77
C SER A 100 -9.57 -14.97 -14.53
N ARG A 101 -8.74 -14.34 -15.37
CA ARG A 101 -7.27 -14.42 -15.35
C ARG A 101 -6.66 -13.14 -15.92
N PHE A 102 -5.82 -12.46 -15.14
CA PHE A 102 -5.02 -11.31 -15.59
C PHE A 102 -4.03 -11.69 -16.71
N ASP A 103 -3.77 -12.98 -16.89
CA ASP A 103 -2.95 -13.59 -17.94
C ASP A 103 -3.73 -13.97 -19.22
N ASP A 104 -5.04 -13.65 -19.32
CA ASP A 104 -5.82 -13.92 -20.54
C ASP A 104 -5.59 -12.82 -21.60
N PRO A 105 -4.96 -13.13 -22.76
CA PRO A 105 -4.54 -12.16 -23.76
C PRO A 105 -5.69 -11.65 -24.67
N ARG A 106 -6.95 -12.03 -24.42
CA ARG A 106 -8.08 -11.67 -25.28
C ARG A 106 -8.68 -10.29 -24.92
N PRO A 107 -8.67 -9.30 -25.82
CA PRO A 107 -9.22 -7.97 -25.56
C PRO A 107 -10.76 -7.98 -25.59
N SER A 108 -11.40 -7.27 -24.64
CA SER A 108 -12.82 -6.93 -24.70
C SER A 108 -13.01 -5.42 -24.96
N PRO A 109 -14.03 -4.99 -25.75
CA PRO A 109 -14.04 -3.70 -26.44
C PRO A 109 -14.65 -2.53 -25.65
N ARG A 110 -14.98 -2.67 -24.36
CA ARG A 110 -15.65 -1.58 -23.63
C ARG A 110 -14.63 -0.61 -23.05
N GLY A 111 -14.48 0.53 -23.74
CA GLY A 111 -13.77 1.74 -23.31
C GLY A 111 -14.42 2.46 -22.13
N ASP A 112 -15.48 1.90 -21.57
CA ASP A 112 -16.18 2.34 -20.39
C ASP A 112 -15.28 2.04 -19.19
N PHE A 113 -14.67 3.11 -18.65
CA PHE A 113 -13.89 3.18 -17.41
C PHE A 113 -14.04 1.96 -16.49
N SER A 114 -12.91 1.31 -16.18
CA SER A 114 -12.78 0.10 -15.34
C SER A 114 -13.90 -0.01 -14.30
N ARG A 115 -14.95 -0.77 -14.63
CA ARG A 115 -15.85 -1.36 -13.66
C ARG A 115 -15.48 -2.84 -13.70
N GLN A 116 -14.43 -3.21 -12.97
CA GLN A 116 -14.08 -4.61 -12.77
C GLN A 116 -14.86 -5.14 -11.55
N ASP A 117 -14.75 -6.44 -11.28
CA ASP A 117 -15.19 -7.06 -10.03
C ASP A 117 -14.35 -6.57 -8.83
N GLU A 118 -14.30 -5.24 -8.62
CA GLU A 118 -13.33 -4.56 -7.77
C GLU A 118 -13.52 -4.98 -6.32
N LEU A 119 -14.76 -4.88 -5.86
CA LEU A 119 -15.12 -5.26 -4.51
C LEU A 119 -14.95 -6.76 -4.31
N TYR A 120 -15.31 -7.59 -5.29
CA TYR A 120 -15.17 -9.04 -5.17
C TYR A 120 -13.70 -9.45 -5.04
N ARG A 121 -12.81 -8.97 -5.93
CA ARG A 121 -11.37 -9.28 -5.86
C ARG A 121 -10.75 -8.77 -4.57
N TRP A 122 -11.07 -7.55 -4.19
CA TRP A 122 -10.51 -6.97 -2.99
C TRP A 122 -11.00 -7.69 -1.72
N VAL A 123 -12.30 -7.94 -1.59
CA VAL A 123 -12.83 -8.71 -0.45
C VAL A 123 -12.24 -10.12 -0.44
N ARG A 124 -12.30 -10.85 -1.55
CA ARG A 124 -11.92 -12.27 -1.66
C ARG A 124 -10.42 -12.50 -1.50
N ASP A 125 -9.60 -11.64 -2.08
CA ASP A 125 -8.19 -11.94 -2.25
C ASP A 125 -7.29 -11.00 -1.42
N ASP A 126 -7.79 -9.86 -0.92
CA ASP A 126 -6.96 -8.86 -0.22
C ASP A 126 -7.02 -9.07 1.29
N LYS A 127 -5.85 -9.15 1.93
CA LYS A 127 -5.75 -9.29 3.38
C LYS A 127 -6.02 -8.01 4.14
N HIS A 128 -5.78 -6.86 3.51
CA HIS A 128 -6.08 -5.56 4.09
C HIS A 128 -7.52 -5.55 4.60
N ALA A 129 -8.42 -6.14 3.83
CA ALA A 129 -9.82 -6.27 4.15
C ALA A 129 -10.06 -6.91 5.53
N ILE A 130 -9.43 -8.03 5.85
CA ILE A 130 -9.67 -8.79 7.10
C ILE A 130 -8.62 -8.53 8.19
N SER A 131 -7.70 -7.59 7.98
CA SER A 131 -6.53 -7.40 8.84
C SER A 131 -6.88 -7.11 10.30
N ARG A 132 -7.90 -6.29 10.58
CA ARG A 132 -8.39 -6.03 11.94
C ARG A 132 -8.89 -7.29 12.62
N ILE A 133 -9.76 -8.06 11.96
CA ILE A 133 -10.35 -9.28 12.53
C ILE A 133 -9.26 -10.25 12.96
N ARG A 134 -8.19 -10.38 12.16
CA ARG A 134 -7.07 -11.27 12.45
C ARG A 134 -6.17 -10.83 13.61
N ILE A 135 -6.20 -9.54 13.96
CA ILE A 135 -5.38 -9.01 15.06
C ILE A 135 -6.21 -8.58 16.27
N GLU A 136 -7.52 -8.77 16.26
CA GLU A 136 -8.32 -8.56 17.45
C GLU A 136 -7.78 -9.46 18.57
N PRO A 137 -7.42 -8.91 19.74
CA PRO A 137 -6.70 -9.67 20.75
C PRO A 137 -7.67 -10.57 21.53
N LEU A 138 -7.58 -11.87 21.29
CA LEU A 138 -8.45 -12.90 21.88
C LEU A 138 -7.64 -13.98 22.59
N ASP A 139 -8.23 -14.60 23.61
CA ASP A 139 -7.76 -15.84 24.22
C ASP A 139 -8.27 -17.11 23.49
N GLU A 140 -7.82 -18.28 23.91
CA GLU A 140 -8.17 -19.56 23.28
C GLU A 140 -9.67 -19.87 23.33
N ALA A 141 -10.34 -19.53 24.44
CA ALA A 141 -11.77 -19.78 24.62
C ALA A 141 -12.61 -18.83 23.77
N GLN A 142 -12.22 -17.56 23.72
CA GLN A 142 -12.81 -16.54 22.87
C GLN A 142 -12.66 -16.92 21.39
N ILE A 143 -11.49 -17.41 20.96
CA ILE A 143 -11.27 -17.90 19.60
C ILE A 143 -12.22 -19.05 19.25
N ALA A 144 -12.36 -20.04 20.14
CA ALA A 144 -13.29 -21.14 19.92
C ALA A 144 -14.73 -20.63 19.77
N SER A 145 -15.16 -19.74 20.67
CA SER A 145 -16.50 -19.14 20.62
C SER A 145 -16.73 -18.30 19.37
N GLU A 146 -15.78 -17.44 18.98
CA GLU A 146 -15.90 -16.61 17.77
C GLU A 146 -15.89 -17.47 16.51
N ARG A 147 -15.11 -18.55 16.47
CA ARG A 147 -15.18 -19.53 15.36
C ARG A 147 -16.56 -20.16 15.25
N GLU A 148 -17.15 -20.56 16.37
CA GLU A 148 -18.53 -21.08 16.38
C GLU A 148 -19.55 -20.02 15.97
N ARG A 149 -19.41 -18.76 16.39
CA ARG A 149 -20.32 -17.67 15.99
C ARG A 149 -20.19 -17.34 14.51
N ILE A 150 -18.97 -17.18 14.01
CA ILE A 150 -18.69 -16.94 12.59
C ILE A 150 -19.17 -18.14 11.77
N ALA A 151 -18.90 -19.36 12.22
CA ALA A 151 -19.47 -20.56 11.61
C ALA A 151 -20.99 -20.46 11.63
N ALA A 152 -21.68 -20.43 12.77
CA ALA A 152 -23.14 -20.37 12.83
C ALA A 152 -23.77 -19.26 11.96
N ARG A 153 -23.12 -18.09 11.88
CA ARG A 153 -23.56 -16.95 11.07
C ARG A 153 -23.34 -17.13 9.57
N TYR A 154 -22.29 -17.85 9.16
CA TYR A 154 -21.86 -18.02 7.77
C TYR A 154 -21.72 -19.51 7.34
N ALA A 155 -22.30 -20.45 8.11
CA ALA A 155 -22.02 -21.90 8.10
C ALA A 155 -22.54 -22.64 6.89
N ALA A 156 -23.31 -21.98 6.02
CA ALA A 156 -23.85 -22.66 4.85
C ALA A 156 -22.75 -23.03 3.85
N ASP A 157 -21.63 -22.29 3.76
CA ASP A 157 -20.89 -22.27 2.48
C ASP A 157 -19.38 -22.59 2.51
N ASN A 158 -18.61 -22.39 3.61
CA ASN A 158 -17.18 -22.81 3.65
C ASN A 158 -16.54 -22.85 5.07
N PRO A 159 -16.46 -24.02 5.74
CA PRO A 159 -15.83 -24.16 7.06
C PRO A 159 -14.34 -23.75 7.11
N ALA A 160 -13.58 -23.98 6.03
CA ALA A 160 -12.17 -23.62 5.96
C ALA A 160 -11.94 -22.09 5.92
N ALA A 161 -12.97 -21.32 5.55
CA ALA A 161 -12.88 -19.86 5.56
C ALA A 161 -12.82 -19.30 6.99
N VAL A 162 -13.48 -19.93 7.97
CA VAL A 162 -13.47 -19.51 9.39
C VAL A 162 -12.08 -19.63 10.00
N GLU A 163 -11.37 -20.73 9.70
CA GLU A 163 -9.99 -20.92 10.16
C GLU A 163 -9.02 -19.85 9.63
N SER A 164 -9.36 -19.24 8.50
CA SER A 164 -8.58 -18.16 7.89
C SER A 164 -8.86 -16.78 8.49
N TRP A 165 -9.80 -16.61 9.41
CA TRP A 165 -10.15 -15.31 9.99
C TRP A 165 -9.75 -15.16 11.44
N VAL A 166 -9.97 -16.22 12.22
CA VAL A 166 -9.76 -16.20 13.67
C VAL A 166 -8.89 -17.38 14.07
N GLY A 167 -7.81 -17.13 14.79
CA GLY A 167 -6.87 -18.17 15.16
C GLY A 167 -5.57 -17.68 15.78
N PRO A 168 -4.42 -18.32 15.48
CA PRO A 168 -3.13 -18.03 16.10
C PRO A 168 -2.70 -16.56 16.10
N SER A 169 -3.10 -15.78 15.08
CA SER A 169 -2.81 -14.35 14.97
C SER A 169 -3.48 -13.53 16.09
N ASN A 170 -4.70 -13.90 16.48
CA ASN A 170 -5.43 -13.27 17.58
C ASN A 170 -4.76 -13.56 18.93
N LEU A 171 -4.32 -14.81 19.15
CA LEU A 171 -3.53 -15.19 20.34
C LEU A 171 -2.22 -14.40 20.41
N LEU A 172 -1.53 -14.26 19.27
CA LEU A 172 -0.30 -13.49 19.20
C LEU A 172 -0.56 -12.02 19.53
N SER A 173 -1.61 -11.42 18.96
CA SER A 173 -2.00 -10.04 19.26
C SER A 173 -2.34 -9.85 20.75
N ARG A 174 -3.05 -10.81 21.35
CA ARG A 174 -3.33 -10.81 22.80
C ARG A 174 -2.04 -10.81 23.62
N ARG A 175 -1.10 -11.71 23.30
CA ARG A 175 0.21 -11.78 23.98
C ARG A 175 1.01 -10.48 23.82
N ILE A 176 0.97 -9.86 22.64
CA ILE A 176 1.61 -8.57 22.40
C ILE A 176 0.98 -7.51 23.31
N CYS A 177 -0.35 -7.43 23.36
CA CYS A 177 -1.06 -6.48 24.23
C CYS A 177 -0.71 -6.69 25.71
N ASP A 178 -0.74 -7.94 26.18
CA ASP A 178 -0.38 -8.28 27.55
C ASP A 178 1.07 -7.88 27.88
N ALA A 179 2.01 -8.14 26.96
CA ALA A 179 3.42 -7.78 27.11
C ALA A 179 3.67 -6.26 27.08
N LEU A 180 2.84 -5.51 26.35
CA LEU A 180 2.84 -4.05 26.35
C LEU A 180 2.07 -3.44 27.54
N GLY A 181 1.38 -4.26 28.34
CA GLY A 181 0.63 -3.84 29.51
C GLY A 181 -0.74 -3.22 29.18
N TYR A 182 -1.31 -3.54 28.01
CA TYR A 182 -2.64 -3.06 27.63
C TYR A 182 -3.72 -3.92 28.28
N ASP A 183 -4.52 -3.34 29.18
CA ASP A 183 -5.70 -4.02 29.75
C ASP A 183 -6.88 -3.94 28.77
N ILE A 184 -6.85 -4.80 27.75
CA ILE A 184 -7.83 -4.81 26.66
C ILE A 184 -9.25 -5.20 27.08
N GLU A 185 -9.46 -5.60 28.34
CA GLU A 185 -10.80 -5.82 28.89
C GLU A 185 -11.44 -4.51 29.33
N GLN A 186 -10.64 -3.47 29.56
CA GLN A 186 -11.11 -2.14 29.90
C GLN A 186 -11.12 -1.23 28.66
N PRO A 187 -12.09 -0.29 28.54
CA PRO A 187 -12.15 0.64 27.43
C PRO A 187 -10.86 1.42 27.19
N ALA A 188 -10.16 1.80 28.27
CA ALA A 188 -8.90 2.53 28.19
C ALA A 188 -7.77 1.68 27.60
N GLY A 189 -7.63 0.41 28.01
CA GLY A 189 -6.60 -0.47 27.45
C GLY A 189 -6.92 -0.92 26.03
N TYR A 190 -8.21 -1.08 25.69
CA TYR A 190 -8.60 -1.26 24.30
C TYR A 190 -8.25 -0.06 23.42
N GLN A 191 -8.43 1.17 23.92
CA GLN A 191 -8.03 2.37 23.19
C GLN A 191 -6.52 2.38 22.91
N GLN A 192 -5.69 1.90 23.84
CA GLN A 192 -4.25 1.75 23.59
C GLN A 192 -3.98 0.75 22.45
N PHE A 193 -4.70 -0.37 22.40
CA PHE A 193 -4.65 -1.30 21.26
C PHE A 193 -5.08 -0.62 19.95
N ALA A 194 -6.16 0.15 19.96
CA ALA A 194 -6.62 0.86 18.77
C ALA A 194 -5.58 1.85 18.26
N ASP A 195 -5.05 2.70 19.14
CA ASP A 195 -4.05 3.72 18.81
C ASP A 195 -2.70 3.13 18.36
N ALA A 196 -2.34 1.95 18.88
CA ALA A 196 -1.07 1.29 18.58
C ALA A 196 -1.11 0.34 17.38
N CYS A 197 -2.24 -0.36 17.18
CA CYS A 197 -2.33 -1.49 16.24
C CYS A 197 -3.34 -1.23 15.12
N LEU A 198 -4.51 -0.62 15.43
CA LEU A 198 -5.57 -0.44 14.44
C LEU A 198 -5.30 0.72 13.47
N THR A 199 -4.28 1.54 13.70
CA THR A 199 -3.80 2.54 12.73
C THR A 199 -3.36 1.86 11.43
N CYS A 200 -2.56 0.78 11.54
CA CYS A 200 -2.11 -0.02 10.40
C CYS A 200 -3.07 -1.14 9.99
N HIS A 201 -3.83 -1.71 10.94
CA HIS A 201 -4.64 -2.90 10.70
C HIS A 201 -6.15 -2.65 10.59
N GLY A 202 -6.62 -1.45 10.89
CA GLY A 202 -8.05 -1.10 10.89
C GLY A 202 -8.40 0.20 10.18
N GLY A 203 -7.42 1.06 9.91
CA GLY A 203 -7.66 2.41 9.40
C GLY A 203 -8.11 3.37 10.50
N HIS A 204 -7.81 3.07 11.77
CA HIS A 204 -8.05 3.96 12.89
C HIS A 204 -7.19 5.21 12.76
N ASN A 205 -7.80 6.39 12.93
CA ASN A 205 -7.07 7.65 12.98
C ASN A 205 -7.13 8.26 14.40
N PRO A 206 -6.06 8.18 15.22
CA PRO A 206 -6.08 8.70 16.58
C PRO A 206 -6.28 10.23 16.63
N THR A 207 -6.06 10.94 15.53
CA THR A 207 -6.27 12.39 15.44
C THR A 207 -7.72 12.79 15.08
N ALA A 208 -8.55 11.84 14.63
CA ALA A 208 -9.93 12.09 14.19
C ALA A 208 -10.95 12.18 15.33
N GLY A 209 -10.50 12.15 16.60
CA GLY A 209 -11.37 12.11 17.77
C GLY A 209 -11.93 10.70 18.05
N SER A 210 -12.99 10.63 18.86
CA SER A 210 -13.59 9.35 19.25
C SER A 210 -14.27 8.68 18.06
N GLN A 211 -13.91 7.42 17.81
CA GLN A 211 -14.47 6.60 16.74
C GLN A 211 -15.06 5.33 17.34
N THR A 212 -16.38 5.28 17.45
CA THR A 212 -17.11 4.13 18.04
C THR A 212 -16.91 2.85 17.26
N THR A 213 -16.53 2.92 15.98
CA THR A 213 -16.21 1.73 15.19
C THR A 213 -14.91 1.06 15.62
N PHE A 214 -14.02 1.75 16.35
CA PHE A 214 -12.75 1.24 16.87
C PHE A 214 -12.79 1.03 18.40
N THR A 215 -13.95 0.75 18.97
CA THR A 215 -14.09 0.18 20.32
C THR A 215 -14.11 -1.35 20.27
N LYS A 216 -13.92 -2.00 21.42
CA LYS A 216 -13.98 -3.46 21.55
C LYS A 216 -15.33 -3.96 21.02
N PRO A 217 -15.35 -4.84 20.00
CA PRO A 217 -16.59 -5.40 19.49
C PRO A 217 -17.13 -6.47 20.45
N ASP A 218 -18.46 -6.56 20.56
CA ASP A 218 -19.12 -7.67 21.28
C ASP A 218 -19.00 -8.99 20.50
N GLU A 219 -19.02 -8.91 19.16
CA GLU A 219 -18.84 -10.03 18.23
C GLU A 219 -17.93 -9.63 17.08
N LEU A 220 -16.95 -10.48 16.72
CA LEU A 220 -16.01 -10.18 15.62
C LEU A 220 -16.71 -10.00 14.27
N ALA A 221 -17.80 -10.73 14.05
CA ALA A 221 -18.60 -10.63 12.82
C ALA A 221 -19.18 -9.22 12.59
N THR A 222 -19.29 -8.42 13.66
CA THR A 222 -19.82 -7.04 13.60
C THR A 222 -18.74 -5.97 13.64
N ALA A 223 -17.47 -6.35 13.84
CA ALA A 223 -16.37 -5.42 13.82
C ALA A 223 -16.27 -4.76 12.43
N GLN A 224 -15.97 -3.45 12.41
CA GLN A 224 -15.60 -2.82 11.15
C GLN A 224 -14.42 -3.61 10.55
N PRO A 225 -14.32 -3.72 9.22
CA PRO A 225 -13.23 -4.42 8.61
C PRO A 225 -11.86 -3.85 8.94
N GLY A 226 -10.83 -4.52 8.43
CA GLY A 226 -9.49 -3.95 8.37
C GLY A 226 -9.43 -2.70 7.49
N ILE A 227 -8.26 -2.45 6.90
CA ILE A 227 -8.08 -1.37 5.93
C ILE A 227 -9.17 -1.48 4.85
N SER A 228 -9.97 -0.44 4.67
CA SER A 228 -11.16 -0.41 3.81
C SER A 228 -10.92 0.36 2.50
N CYS A 229 -11.87 0.30 1.56
CA CYS A 229 -11.81 1.12 0.34
C CYS A 229 -11.65 2.62 0.67
N LEU A 230 -12.31 3.10 1.73
CA LEU A 230 -12.21 4.50 2.15
C LEU A 230 -10.81 4.82 2.69
N ALA A 231 -10.17 3.88 3.40
CA ALA A 231 -8.79 4.07 3.87
C ALA A 231 -7.81 4.30 2.71
N CYS A 232 -8.08 3.75 1.52
CA CYS A 232 -7.26 3.93 0.32
C CYS A 232 -7.72 5.05 -0.62
N HIS A 233 -9.03 5.24 -0.81
CA HIS A 233 -9.59 6.14 -1.83
C HIS A 233 -10.08 7.48 -1.28
N GLN A 234 -10.32 7.59 0.02
CA GLN A 234 -10.77 8.82 0.66
C GLN A 234 -9.56 9.59 1.21
N GLN A 235 -9.60 10.92 1.12
CA GLN A 235 -8.70 11.77 1.88
C GLN A 235 -9.14 11.82 3.34
N THR A 236 -8.18 11.68 4.24
CA THR A 236 -8.40 11.66 5.69
C THR A 236 -8.36 13.05 6.31
N GLU A 237 -8.04 14.09 5.52
CA GLU A 237 -7.91 15.49 5.95
C GLU A 237 -8.48 16.43 4.87
N GLY A 238 -8.95 17.62 5.27
CA GLY A 238 -9.43 18.67 4.36
C GLY A 238 -10.95 18.73 4.14
N ALA A 239 -11.40 19.65 3.27
CA ALA A 239 -12.81 19.79 2.91
C ALA A 239 -13.30 18.56 2.13
N GLY A 240 -14.42 17.95 2.55
CA GLY A 240 -14.93 16.72 1.94
C GLY A 240 -14.38 15.41 2.54
N ALA A 241 -13.61 15.47 3.64
CA ALA A 241 -13.16 14.30 4.40
C ALA A 241 -14.28 13.54 5.15
N ASP A 242 -15.53 14.00 5.03
CA ASP A 242 -16.70 13.25 5.48
C ASP A 242 -17.04 12.12 4.50
N SER A 243 -17.06 10.88 5.00
CA SER A 243 -17.29 9.68 4.18
C SER A 243 -18.68 9.66 3.54
N ALA A 244 -19.69 10.31 4.12
CA ALA A 244 -21.00 10.42 3.48
C ALA A 244 -20.97 11.34 2.26
N THR A 245 -20.34 12.52 2.40
CA THR A 245 -20.13 13.47 1.31
C THR A 245 -19.30 12.87 0.17
N TRP A 246 -18.20 12.20 0.50
CA TRP A 246 -17.38 11.49 -0.47
C TRP A 246 -18.19 10.45 -1.25
N ARG A 247 -18.95 9.59 -0.54
CA ARG A 247 -19.77 8.54 -1.17
C ARG A 247 -20.79 9.12 -2.14
N MET A 248 -21.45 10.23 -1.76
CA MET A 248 -22.40 10.91 -2.62
C MET A 248 -21.74 11.50 -3.88
N ALA A 249 -20.61 12.19 -3.75
CA ALA A 249 -19.88 12.75 -4.89
C ALA A 249 -19.33 11.64 -5.82
N HIS A 250 -18.80 10.56 -5.23
CA HIS A 250 -18.27 9.41 -5.95
C HIS A 250 -19.36 8.65 -6.71
N ALA A 251 -20.49 8.40 -6.06
CA ALA A 251 -21.63 7.67 -6.61
C ALA A 251 -22.47 8.51 -7.60
N ALA A 252 -22.30 9.82 -7.67
CA ALA A 252 -23.04 10.69 -8.60
C ALA A 252 -22.98 10.20 -10.06
N ALA A 253 -21.83 9.62 -10.47
CA ALA A 253 -21.62 9.06 -11.81
C ALA A 253 -22.47 7.80 -12.10
N PHE A 254 -23.04 7.15 -11.07
CA PHE A 254 -23.97 6.02 -11.23
C PHE A 254 -25.39 6.49 -11.54
N PHE A 255 -25.85 7.58 -10.90
CA PHE A 255 -27.22 8.08 -11.03
C PHE A 255 -27.44 8.98 -12.25
N ASP A 256 -26.39 9.54 -12.84
CA ASP A 256 -26.45 10.22 -14.13
C ASP A 256 -25.21 9.89 -14.98
N PRO A 257 -25.32 8.94 -15.93
CA PRO A 257 -24.22 8.56 -16.82
C PRO A 257 -23.73 9.69 -17.73
N ARG A 258 -24.56 10.72 -17.97
CA ARG A 258 -24.17 11.94 -18.71
C ARG A 258 -23.37 12.91 -17.83
N ASN A 259 -23.32 12.65 -16.53
CA ASN A 259 -22.68 13.42 -15.48
C ASN A 259 -21.59 12.56 -14.80
N SER A 260 -20.75 11.89 -15.60
CA SER A 260 -19.55 11.17 -15.15
C SER A 260 -18.44 12.13 -14.69
N THR A 261 -18.83 13.09 -13.85
CA THR A 261 -18.13 14.33 -13.55
C THR A 261 -16.74 14.07 -13.03
N TRP A 262 -16.60 13.34 -11.93
CA TRP A 262 -15.32 13.27 -11.22
C TRP A 262 -14.22 12.53 -11.97
N ARG A 263 -14.50 11.47 -12.74
CA ARG A 263 -13.45 10.65 -13.41
C ARG A 263 -12.62 11.45 -14.40
N ASN A 264 -13.25 12.39 -15.09
CA ASN A 264 -12.63 13.28 -16.06
C ASN A 264 -12.15 14.60 -15.44
N LEU A 265 -12.38 14.82 -14.14
CA LEU A 265 -11.81 15.97 -13.45
C LEU A 265 -10.29 15.81 -13.28
N PRO A 266 -9.54 16.93 -13.27
CA PRO A 266 -8.16 16.91 -12.85
C PRO A 266 -8.03 16.47 -11.38
N PRO A 267 -6.90 15.87 -10.97
CA PRO A 267 -6.70 15.38 -9.61
C PRO A 267 -7.04 16.37 -8.50
N ALA A 268 -6.68 17.65 -8.65
CA ALA A 268 -6.99 18.69 -7.66
C ALA A 268 -8.50 18.91 -7.44
N ALA A 269 -9.32 18.76 -8.49
CA ALA A 269 -10.76 18.90 -8.37
C ALA A 269 -11.42 17.64 -7.78
N LYS A 270 -10.83 16.45 -8.00
CA LYS A 270 -11.21 15.21 -7.29
C LYS A 270 -10.86 15.32 -5.80
N ALA A 271 -9.66 15.83 -5.49
CA ALA A 271 -9.20 16.09 -4.13
C ALA A 271 -10.11 17.03 -3.36
N ALA A 272 -10.59 18.10 -4.00
CA ALA A 272 -11.57 19.03 -3.41
C ALA A 272 -12.93 18.37 -3.07
N GLN A 273 -13.20 17.17 -3.59
CA GLN A 273 -14.37 16.34 -3.27
C GLN A 273 -14.03 15.20 -2.29
N GLY A 274 -12.86 15.25 -1.65
CA GLY A 274 -12.37 14.25 -0.69
C GLY A 274 -11.78 13.00 -1.32
N MET A 275 -11.57 12.94 -2.65
CA MET A 275 -10.98 11.77 -3.31
C MET A 275 -9.46 11.82 -3.28
N ARG A 276 -8.81 10.75 -2.84
CA ARG A 276 -7.35 10.67 -2.87
C ARG A 276 -6.86 10.61 -4.32
N ASP A 277 -5.86 11.42 -4.62
CA ASP A 277 -5.19 11.37 -5.92
C ASP A 277 -4.27 10.15 -5.98
N LEU A 278 -4.83 9.03 -6.42
CA LEU A 278 -4.10 7.80 -6.73
C LEU A 278 -3.63 7.76 -8.19
N VAL A 279 -3.70 8.87 -8.95
CA VAL A 279 -3.04 8.95 -10.25
C VAL A 279 -1.55 9.25 -10.04
N SER A 280 -1.22 10.12 -9.09
CA SER A 280 0.15 10.35 -8.67
C SER A 280 0.75 9.09 -8.05
N VAL A 281 1.84 8.60 -8.64
CA VAL A 281 2.57 7.44 -8.09
C VAL A 281 3.19 7.78 -6.74
N SER A 282 3.66 9.01 -6.57
CA SER A 282 4.17 9.50 -5.28
C SER A 282 3.10 9.42 -4.18
N ASN A 283 1.83 9.72 -4.49
CA ASN A 283 0.73 9.56 -3.54
C ASN A 283 0.38 8.10 -3.29
N GLN A 284 0.39 7.24 -4.32
CA GLN A 284 0.23 5.78 -4.15
C GLN A 284 1.32 5.24 -3.19
N ALA A 285 2.58 5.63 -3.43
CA ALA A 285 3.72 5.23 -2.61
C ALA A 285 3.53 5.68 -1.15
N ASN A 286 3.20 6.96 -0.93
CA ASN A 286 3.01 7.53 0.39
C ASN A 286 1.91 6.81 1.18
N LEU A 287 0.80 6.46 0.52
CA LEU A 287 -0.27 5.68 1.13
C LEU A 287 0.24 4.32 1.65
N CYS A 288 1.00 3.59 0.84
CA CYS A 288 1.48 2.26 1.25
C CYS A 288 2.55 2.35 2.34
N ILE A 289 3.52 3.27 2.20
CA ILE A 289 4.66 3.36 3.13
C ILE A 289 4.28 3.97 4.48
N ASP A 290 3.12 4.63 4.61
CA ASP A 290 2.61 5.06 5.90
C ASP A 290 2.50 3.88 6.89
N CYS A 291 2.05 2.70 6.42
CA CYS A 291 2.03 1.47 7.21
C CYS A 291 3.32 0.64 7.06
N HIS A 292 3.86 0.54 5.84
CA HIS A 292 4.97 -0.40 5.54
C HIS A 292 6.36 0.12 5.91
N VAL A 293 6.52 1.43 6.12
CA VAL A 293 7.77 2.06 6.61
C VAL A 293 7.51 2.80 7.91
N GLY A 294 6.36 3.49 8.01
CA GLY A 294 5.90 4.17 9.21
C GLY A 294 5.49 5.63 8.96
N ASN A 295 4.48 6.09 9.68
CA ASN A 295 4.03 7.47 9.77
C ASN A 295 3.57 7.84 11.20
N PRO A 296 4.45 8.43 12.01
CA PRO A 296 4.15 8.83 13.38
C PRO A 296 3.07 9.90 13.48
N LYS A 297 2.89 10.72 12.43
CA LYS A 297 1.79 11.71 12.38
C LYS A 297 0.42 11.03 12.39
N LEU A 298 0.35 9.78 11.95
CA LEU A 298 -0.86 8.96 11.92
C LEU A 298 -0.86 7.87 13.01
N GLY A 299 0.10 7.90 13.95
CA GLY A 299 0.26 6.84 14.94
C GLY A 299 0.71 5.50 14.34
N MET A 300 1.24 5.49 13.13
CA MET A 300 1.71 4.30 12.43
C MET A 300 3.21 4.12 12.65
N PHE A 301 3.62 3.56 13.78
CA PHE A 301 5.03 3.25 14.04
C PHE A 301 5.16 1.99 14.88
N VAL A 302 5.83 0.98 14.32
CA VAL A 302 6.17 -0.23 15.05
C VAL A 302 7.45 0.01 15.84
N THR A 303 7.31 0.15 17.15
CA THR A 303 8.43 0.41 18.08
C THR A 303 9.23 -0.86 18.36
N HIS A 304 10.44 -0.72 18.91
CA HIS A 304 11.18 -1.88 19.41
C HIS A 304 10.42 -2.61 20.53
N ALA A 305 9.66 -1.91 21.36
CA ALA A 305 8.82 -2.54 22.38
C ALA A 305 7.78 -3.47 21.76
N MET A 306 7.17 -3.09 20.63
CA MET A 306 6.25 -3.95 19.88
C MET A 306 6.97 -5.18 19.31
N TYR A 307 8.17 -5.02 18.74
CA TYR A 307 8.98 -6.16 18.29
C TYR A 307 9.33 -7.11 19.46
N ALA A 308 9.74 -6.56 20.60
CA ALA A 308 10.04 -7.33 21.81
C ALA A 308 8.80 -8.07 22.36
N ALA A 309 7.62 -7.46 22.23
CA ALA A 309 6.34 -8.05 22.59
C ALA A 309 5.86 -9.15 21.62
N GLY A 310 6.51 -9.29 20.46
CA GLY A 310 6.25 -10.36 19.49
C GLY A 310 5.66 -9.89 18.14
N HIS A 311 5.57 -8.58 17.89
CA HIS A 311 5.19 -8.08 16.57
C HIS A 311 6.22 -8.55 15.53
N PRO A 312 5.81 -9.10 14.38
CA PRO A 312 6.75 -9.51 13.34
C PRO A 312 7.49 -8.30 12.75
N PRO A 313 8.74 -8.44 12.31
CA PRO A 313 9.44 -7.35 11.62
C PRO A 313 8.67 -6.97 10.34
N LEU A 314 8.56 -5.68 10.06
CA LEU A 314 8.00 -5.24 8.79
C LEU A 314 8.91 -5.73 7.64
N PRO A 315 8.36 -6.37 6.59
CA PRO A 315 9.15 -6.77 5.43
C PRO A 315 9.65 -5.54 4.66
N ASN A 316 10.76 -5.66 3.93
CA ASN A 316 11.15 -4.60 2.99
C ASN A 316 10.07 -4.40 1.92
N PHE A 317 9.96 -3.16 1.46
CA PHE A 317 8.88 -2.70 0.62
C PHE A 317 9.37 -2.30 -0.77
N GLU A 318 8.66 -2.76 -1.79
CA GLU A 318 8.82 -2.31 -3.18
C GLU A 318 7.44 -2.11 -3.78
N LEU A 319 7.13 -0.88 -4.20
CA LEU A 319 5.78 -0.46 -4.55
C LEU A 319 5.17 -1.31 -5.67
N GLU A 320 5.89 -1.53 -6.76
CA GLU A 320 5.33 -2.22 -7.93
C GLU A 320 5.05 -3.70 -7.64
N THR A 321 5.97 -4.38 -6.97
CA THR A 321 5.85 -5.78 -6.54
C THR A 321 4.66 -5.94 -5.58
N PHE A 322 4.51 -5.02 -4.62
CA PHE A 322 3.37 -5.01 -3.71
C PHE A 322 2.06 -4.74 -4.46
N CYS A 323 2.03 -3.81 -5.40
CA CYS A 323 0.87 -3.55 -6.26
C CYS A 323 0.50 -4.75 -7.14
N ARG A 324 1.48 -5.51 -7.64
CA ARG A 324 1.27 -6.76 -8.40
C ARG A 324 0.78 -7.92 -7.54
N SER A 325 1.18 -7.95 -6.27
CA SER A 325 0.84 -9.03 -5.34
C SER A 325 -0.48 -8.79 -4.61
N MET A 326 -0.90 -7.53 -4.50
CA MET A 326 -2.26 -7.19 -4.10
C MET A 326 -3.23 -7.62 -5.21
N PRO A 327 -4.45 -8.10 -4.88
CA PRO A 327 -5.46 -8.37 -5.90
C PRO A 327 -5.83 -7.06 -6.58
N ARG A 328 -5.30 -6.91 -7.79
CA ARG A 328 -5.49 -5.71 -8.56
C ARG A 328 -6.96 -5.60 -8.96
N HIS A 329 -7.58 -4.50 -8.59
CA HIS A 329 -8.97 -4.15 -8.90
C HIS A 329 -9.05 -2.88 -9.75
N TRP A 330 -7.94 -2.48 -10.37
CA TRP A 330 -7.86 -1.37 -11.32
C TRP A 330 -7.08 -1.82 -12.55
N ARG A 331 -7.14 -1.02 -13.63
CA ARG A 331 -6.18 -1.13 -14.74
C ARG A 331 -4.95 -0.30 -14.42
N ASP A 332 -3.76 -0.85 -14.64
CA ASP A 332 -2.56 -0.02 -14.62
C ASP A 332 -2.55 0.98 -15.78
N ASP A 333 -1.60 1.92 -15.72
CA ASP A 333 -1.50 3.02 -16.67
C ASP A 333 -1.29 2.53 -18.12
N ARG A 334 -0.54 1.44 -18.32
CA ARG A 334 -0.32 0.82 -19.63
C ARG A 334 -1.61 0.20 -20.16
N GLU A 335 -2.27 -0.62 -19.35
CA GLU A 335 -3.56 -1.25 -19.66
C GLU A 335 -4.64 -0.21 -19.97
N GLN A 336 -4.63 0.93 -19.28
CA GLN A 336 -5.56 2.02 -19.51
C GLN A 336 -5.30 2.74 -20.84
N VAL A 337 -4.03 2.98 -21.20
CA VAL A 337 -3.66 3.51 -22.52
C VAL A 337 -4.08 2.55 -23.64
N GLU A 338 -3.79 1.26 -23.49
CA GLU A 338 -4.14 0.21 -24.45
C GLU A 338 -5.66 0.13 -24.64
N ALA A 339 -6.42 0.07 -23.55
CA ALA A 339 -7.89 0.00 -23.60
C ALA A 339 -8.51 1.21 -24.31
N PHE A 340 -8.06 2.44 -23.99
CA PHE A 340 -8.56 3.65 -24.68
C PHE A 340 -8.18 3.69 -26.15
N THR A 341 -7.01 3.16 -26.51
CA THR A 341 -6.57 3.11 -27.91
C THR A 341 -7.40 2.10 -28.70
N LEU A 342 -7.58 0.89 -28.17
CA LEU A 342 -8.38 -0.17 -28.80
C LEU A 342 -9.85 0.24 -28.98
N ALA A 343 -10.41 0.96 -28.01
CA ALA A 343 -11.79 1.45 -28.07
C ALA A 343 -11.96 2.73 -28.90
N ALA A 344 -10.89 3.29 -29.48
CA ALA A 344 -10.89 4.60 -30.13
C ALA A 344 -11.60 5.67 -29.27
N PHE A 345 -11.33 5.68 -27.96
CA PHE A 345 -12.08 6.48 -27.00
C PHE A 345 -11.92 7.99 -27.27
N PRO A 346 -13.00 8.74 -27.59
CA PRO A 346 -12.89 10.15 -27.99
C PRO A 346 -12.27 11.06 -26.92
N GLY A 347 -12.37 10.70 -25.64
CA GLY A 347 -11.85 11.47 -24.51
C GLY A 347 -10.43 11.09 -24.08
N LYS A 348 -9.71 10.22 -24.81
CA LYS A 348 -8.39 9.69 -24.41
C LYS A 348 -7.40 10.81 -24.09
N ASP A 349 -7.19 11.73 -25.03
CA ASP A 349 -6.20 12.80 -24.86
C ASP A 349 -6.59 13.77 -23.74
N ALA A 350 -7.88 14.13 -23.66
CA ALA A 350 -8.38 14.98 -22.58
C ALA A 350 -8.19 14.32 -21.20
N TYR A 351 -8.42 13.00 -21.09
CA TYR A 351 -8.19 12.25 -19.86
C TYR A 351 -6.72 12.29 -19.44
N PHE A 352 -5.79 11.97 -20.35
CA PHE A 352 -4.36 11.98 -20.03
C PHE A 352 -3.82 13.38 -19.81
N GLN A 353 -4.32 14.40 -20.50
CA GLN A 353 -3.97 15.79 -20.25
C GLN A 353 -4.40 16.25 -18.85
N ALA A 354 -5.60 15.83 -18.40
CA ALA A 354 -6.12 16.21 -17.08
C ALA A 354 -5.43 15.45 -15.94
N ASN A 355 -5.13 14.17 -16.13
CA ASN A 355 -4.66 13.27 -15.06
C ASN A 355 -3.14 13.08 -15.06
N PHE A 356 -2.49 13.14 -16.23
CA PHE A 356 -1.06 12.95 -16.42
C PHE A 356 -0.44 14.07 -17.25
N PRO A 357 -0.61 15.35 -16.89
CA PRO A 357 -0.23 16.49 -17.74
C PRO A 357 1.24 16.48 -18.16
N ALA A 358 2.13 15.99 -17.30
CA ALA A 358 3.56 15.86 -17.58
C ALA A 358 3.90 14.77 -18.62
N LEU A 359 3.08 13.71 -18.69
CA LEU A 359 3.29 12.58 -19.58
C LEU A 359 2.42 12.65 -20.85
N ALA A 360 1.39 13.48 -20.84
CA ALA A 360 0.47 13.66 -21.97
C ALA A 360 1.18 13.96 -23.30
N PRO A 361 2.18 14.87 -23.38
CA PRO A 361 2.90 15.09 -24.64
C PRO A 361 3.59 13.83 -25.17
N ALA A 362 4.13 13.00 -24.27
CA ALA A 362 4.80 11.75 -24.63
C ALA A 362 3.83 10.66 -25.08
N LEU A 363 2.61 10.66 -24.52
CA LEU A 363 1.54 9.72 -24.87
C LEU A 363 0.87 10.07 -26.20
N SER A 364 0.78 11.36 -26.54
CA SER A 364 0.23 11.84 -27.81
C SER A 364 1.26 11.84 -28.95
N HIS A 365 2.53 11.51 -28.68
CA HIS A 365 3.56 11.47 -29.71
C HIS A 365 3.29 10.33 -30.73
N PRO A 366 3.49 10.52 -32.04
CA PRO A 366 3.22 9.50 -33.07
C PRO A 366 3.94 8.16 -32.83
N ASP A 367 5.16 8.20 -32.27
CA ASP A 367 5.94 7.01 -31.95
C ASP A 367 5.67 6.41 -30.56
N ALA A 368 4.70 6.92 -29.80
CA ALA A 368 4.39 6.42 -28.45
C ALA A 368 4.07 4.91 -28.45
N ALA A 369 3.46 4.39 -29.51
CA ALA A 369 3.18 2.97 -29.66
C ALA A 369 4.43 2.11 -29.89
N LYS A 370 5.49 2.66 -30.52
CA LYS A 370 6.75 1.94 -30.78
C LYS A 370 7.71 2.03 -29.60
N ASN A 371 7.61 3.08 -28.82
CA ASN A 371 8.46 3.34 -27.68
C ASN A 371 7.57 3.75 -26.50
N PRO A 372 6.85 2.82 -25.86
CA PRO A 372 5.94 3.15 -24.77
C PRO A 372 6.67 3.71 -23.54
N ILE A 373 5.91 4.36 -22.66
CA ILE A 373 6.41 4.74 -21.33
C ILE A 373 6.56 3.48 -20.50
N ALA A 374 7.68 3.37 -19.79
CA ALA A 374 7.92 2.29 -18.84
C ALA A 374 7.26 2.60 -17.47
N TRP A 375 5.96 2.31 -17.37
CA TRP A 375 5.10 2.62 -16.22
C TRP A 375 5.50 1.84 -14.95
N ASP A 376 5.81 0.56 -15.07
CA ASP A 376 6.07 -0.30 -13.92
C ASP A 376 7.45 0.02 -13.31
N SER A 377 8.45 0.19 -14.18
CA SER A 377 9.78 0.67 -13.77
C SER A 377 9.69 2.06 -13.16
N ARG A 378 8.89 2.97 -13.71
CA ARG A 378 8.67 4.29 -13.10
C ARG A 378 8.04 4.16 -11.72
N ARG A 379 7.01 3.31 -11.57
CA ARG A 379 6.34 3.06 -10.28
C ARG A 379 7.32 2.57 -9.22
N MET A 380 8.14 1.59 -9.58
CA MET A 380 9.21 1.07 -8.74
C MET A 380 10.21 2.15 -8.29
N LEU A 381 10.70 2.98 -9.21
CA LEU A 381 11.71 4.00 -8.90
C LEU A 381 11.15 5.11 -7.99
N VAL A 382 9.93 5.57 -8.26
CA VAL A 382 9.24 6.55 -7.40
C VAL A 382 8.99 5.95 -6.01
N GLY A 383 8.51 4.69 -5.96
CA GLY A 383 8.29 3.96 -4.72
C GLY A 383 9.57 3.81 -3.89
N ALA A 384 10.69 3.48 -4.52
CA ALA A 384 11.99 3.38 -3.85
C ALA A 384 12.45 4.73 -3.27
N ALA A 385 12.35 5.82 -4.04
CA ALA A 385 12.68 7.15 -3.57
C ALA A 385 11.78 7.57 -2.39
N ALA A 386 10.47 7.31 -2.49
CA ALA A 386 9.50 7.62 -1.45
C ALA A 386 9.75 6.81 -0.16
N ALA A 387 10.01 5.51 -0.26
CA ALA A 387 10.30 4.65 0.88
C ALA A 387 11.57 5.12 1.61
N ARG A 388 12.64 5.44 0.88
CA ARG A 388 13.88 5.95 1.49
C ARG A 388 13.70 7.34 2.09
N ARG A 389 12.96 8.23 1.42
CA ARG A 389 12.58 9.55 1.91
C ARG A 389 11.84 9.42 3.24
N ARG A 390 10.86 8.51 3.32
CA ARG A 390 10.11 8.24 4.54
C ARG A 390 11.01 7.73 5.66
N ALA A 391 11.93 6.80 5.36
CA ALA A 391 12.90 6.32 6.33
C ALA A 391 13.79 7.46 6.88
N ALA A 392 14.15 8.45 6.07
CA ALA A 392 14.86 9.64 6.55
C ALA A 392 13.96 10.54 7.43
N GLU A 393 12.71 10.78 7.04
CA GLU A 393 11.72 11.51 7.86
C GLU A 393 11.51 10.84 9.23
N MET A 394 11.61 9.51 9.30
CA MET A 394 11.54 8.77 10.56
C MET A 394 12.70 9.07 11.50
N ILE A 395 13.92 9.22 10.95
CA ILE A 395 15.09 9.64 11.73
C ILE A 395 14.92 11.10 12.22
N VAL A 396 14.38 11.99 11.38
CA VAL A 396 14.06 13.36 11.80
C VAL A 396 13.10 13.36 12.97
N TRP A 397 12.00 12.60 12.86
CA TRP A 397 11.01 12.48 13.92
C TRP A 397 11.59 11.91 15.21
N ALA A 398 12.39 10.84 15.13
CA ALA A 398 13.03 10.24 16.29
C ALA A 398 13.97 11.22 17.00
N ALA A 399 14.71 12.04 16.25
CA ALA A 399 15.62 13.05 16.80
C ALA A 399 14.90 14.24 17.46
N GLU A 400 13.68 14.55 17.01
CA GLU A 400 12.87 15.65 17.52
C GLU A 400 11.92 15.21 18.64
N SER A 401 11.77 13.90 18.86
CA SER A 401 10.84 13.34 19.84
C SER A 401 11.55 12.85 21.10
N GLU A 402 10.97 13.13 22.25
CA GLU A 402 11.51 12.69 23.54
C GLU A 402 11.45 11.17 23.68
N GLY A 403 12.57 10.55 24.07
CA GLY A 403 12.66 9.11 24.38
C GLY A 403 12.64 8.17 23.17
N LEU A 404 12.59 8.68 21.94
CA LEU A 404 12.54 7.86 20.71
C LEU A 404 13.87 7.76 19.96
N TRP A 405 14.80 8.68 20.21
CA TRP A 405 16.14 8.59 19.62
C TRP A 405 16.83 7.30 20.02
N GLY A 406 17.29 6.53 19.04
CA GLY A 406 17.94 5.25 19.27
C GLY A 406 16.98 4.07 19.50
N ASP A 407 15.67 4.22 19.28
CA ASP A 407 14.77 3.06 19.24
C ASP A 407 15.28 2.05 18.20
N TYR A 408 15.46 0.80 18.61
CA TYR A 408 16.07 -0.24 17.77
C TYR A 408 15.24 -0.57 16.51
N ALA A 409 13.97 -0.17 16.43
CA ALA A 409 13.14 -0.41 15.24
C ALA A 409 13.66 0.32 13.99
N PHE A 410 14.41 1.41 14.14
CA PHE A 410 15.04 2.12 13.02
C PHE A 410 16.26 1.39 12.43
N TYR A 411 16.76 0.39 13.14
CA TYR A 411 18.03 -0.26 12.83
C TYR A 411 17.79 -1.71 12.40
N ASP A 412 18.73 -2.21 11.60
CA ASP A 412 18.75 -3.60 11.19
C ASP A 412 19.13 -4.48 12.38
N CYS A 413 18.16 -5.18 12.96
CA CYS A 413 18.38 -6.10 14.08
C CYS A 413 19.42 -7.17 13.75
N ALA A 414 19.53 -7.61 12.48
CA ALA A 414 20.55 -8.58 12.05
C ALA A 414 21.97 -7.98 12.00
N ALA A 415 22.10 -6.65 12.04
CA ALA A 415 23.41 -5.99 12.17
C ALA A 415 24.01 -6.18 13.57
N CYS A 416 23.18 -6.35 14.61
CA CYS A 416 23.63 -6.54 16.00
C CYS A 416 23.44 -7.97 16.51
N HIS A 417 22.40 -8.68 16.08
CA HIS A 417 22.09 -10.03 16.57
C HIS A 417 22.82 -11.17 15.84
N HIS A 418 23.74 -10.81 14.94
CA HIS A 418 24.25 -11.70 13.90
C HIS A 418 23.09 -12.20 13.04
N GLU A 419 23.36 -12.64 11.82
CA GLU A 419 22.36 -13.51 11.18
C GLU A 419 22.13 -14.70 12.14
N LEU A 420 20.94 -15.30 12.17
CA LEU A 420 20.61 -16.41 13.09
C LEU A 420 21.48 -17.68 12.87
N ARG A 421 22.59 -17.56 12.15
CA ARG A 421 23.58 -18.55 11.77
C ARG A 421 24.99 -18.00 12.03
N ARG A 422 25.87 -18.84 12.56
CA ARG A 422 27.32 -18.57 12.67
C ARG A 422 28.10 -19.67 11.96
N PRO A 423 29.13 -19.35 11.15
CA PRO A 423 29.56 -18.00 10.73
C PRO A 423 28.53 -17.34 9.79
N SER A 424 28.58 -16.01 9.65
CA SER A 424 27.69 -15.26 8.73
C SER A 424 28.49 -14.41 7.74
N PRO A 425 28.12 -14.37 6.45
CA PRO A 425 28.76 -13.49 5.45
C PRO A 425 28.76 -12.02 5.85
N ARG A 426 27.75 -11.58 6.61
CA ARG A 426 27.66 -10.23 7.15
C ARG A 426 28.74 -9.91 8.18
N GLN A 427 29.13 -10.88 9.02
CA GLN A 427 30.27 -10.71 9.92
C GLN A 427 31.60 -10.69 9.16
N GLU A 428 31.73 -11.50 8.11
CA GLU A 428 32.93 -11.58 7.28
C GLU A 428 33.18 -10.30 6.45
N ARG A 429 32.12 -9.65 5.93
CA ARG A 429 32.21 -8.35 5.25
C ARG A 429 32.77 -7.25 6.14
N GLY A 430 32.50 -7.33 7.44
CA GLY A 430 32.71 -6.23 8.37
C GLY A 430 31.61 -5.17 8.31
N TYR A 431 31.86 -4.03 8.97
CA TYR A 431 30.89 -2.96 9.16
C TYR A 431 31.44 -1.64 8.61
N PRO A 432 30.62 -0.81 7.93
CA PRO A 432 30.99 0.57 7.65
C PRO A 432 31.14 1.34 8.97
N GLY A 433 32.32 1.89 9.22
CA GLY A 433 32.66 2.61 10.45
C GLY A 433 33.26 1.70 11.54
N ALA A 434 33.23 2.18 12.78
CA ALA A 434 33.80 1.43 13.91
C ALA A 434 32.91 0.22 14.28
N PRO A 435 33.48 -0.87 14.83
CA PRO A 435 32.68 -1.97 15.38
C PRO A 435 31.66 -1.49 16.44
N GLY A 436 30.52 -2.17 16.50
CA GLY A 436 29.45 -1.88 17.48
C GLY A 436 28.56 -0.68 17.13
N ARG A 437 28.52 -0.26 15.86
CA ARG A 437 27.59 0.77 15.38
C ARG A 437 26.31 0.11 14.82
N PRO A 438 25.13 0.40 15.40
CA PRO A 438 23.85 0.01 14.79
C PRO A 438 23.74 0.57 13.37
N ARG A 439 23.29 -0.25 12.43
CA ARG A 439 23.08 0.17 11.04
C ARG A 439 21.61 0.44 10.80
N LEU A 440 21.30 1.48 10.04
CA LEU A 440 19.96 1.62 9.47
C LEU A 440 19.66 0.43 8.55
N HIS A 441 18.39 0.17 8.30
CA HIS A 441 17.98 -0.79 7.28
C HIS A 441 18.62 -0.44 5.93
N GLU A 442 19.35 -1.40 5.33
CA GLU A 442 20.14 -1.21 4.10
C GLU A 442 19.27 -1.28 2.82
N TRP A 443 18.14 -1.99 2.85
CA TRP A 443 17.30 -2.20 1.66
C TRP A 443 16.76 -0.94 0.96
N PRO A 444 16.41 0.17 1.66
CA PRO A 444 15.97 1.39 0.99
C PRO A 444 17.11 2.14 0.29
N ASP A 445 18.38 1.86 0.67
CA ASP A 445 19.55 2.60 0.20
C ASP A 445 20.01 2.18 -1.20
N VAL A 446 19.88 0.89 -1.52
CA VAL A 446 20.55 0.28 -2.67
C VAL A 446 20.01 0.79 -4.01
N LEU A 447 18.70 1.02 -4.12
CA LEU A 447 18.09 1.44 -5.36
C LEU A 447 18.51 2.87 -5.70
N THR A 448 18.55 3.78 -4.74
CA THR A 448 19.04 5.16 -4.96
C THR A 448 20.45 5.17 -5.54
N GLN A 449 21.33 4.29 -5.04
CA GLN A 449 22.70 4.16 -5.53
C GLN A 449 22.75 3.58 -6.96
N ALA A 450 21.91 2.60 -7.28
CA ALA A 450 21.84 2.02 -8.62
C ALA A 450 21.23 2.97 -9.67
N ILE A 451 20.30 3.83 -9.26
CA ILE A 451 19.55 4.73 -10.15
C ILE A 451 20.35 5.98 -10.45
N ALA A 452 21.03 6.54 -9.44
CA ALA A 452 21.73 7.81 -9.56
C ALA A 452 22.98 7.90 -8.64
N PRO A 453 24.04 7.10 -8.90
CA PRO A 453 25.19 6.93 -7.98
C PRO A 453 26.01 8.19 -7.71
N ALA A 454 25.92 9.20 -8.58
CA ALA A 454 26.60 10.50 -8.44
C ALA A 454 25.62 11.66 -8.20
N SER A 455 24.39 11.36 -7.79
CA SER A 455 23.39 12.39 -7.50
C SER A 455 23.59 13.04 -6.14
N SER A 456 23.02 14.22 -5.96
CA SER A 456 22.88 14.86 -4.64
C SER A 456 22.13 13.97 -3.64
N ALA A 457 21.17 13.16 -4.11
CA ALA A 457 20.45 12.21 -3.27
C ALA A 457 21.38 11.09 -2.76
N ALA A 458 22.20 10.49 -3.63
CA ALA A 458 23.18 9.49 -3.23
C ALA A 458 24.21 10.08 -2.25
N ALA A 459 24.69 11.30 -2.49
CA ALA A 459 25.62 11.98 -1.57
C ALA A 459 24.97 12.30 -0.21
N ALA A 460 23.73 12.80 -0.20
CA ALA A 460 22.99 13.09 1.03
C ALA A 460 22.70 11.80 1.83
N GLN A 461 22.39 10.70 1.16
CA GLN A 461 22.23 9.38 1.77
C GLN A 461 23.54 8.89 2.42
N GLN A 462 24.67 9.00 1.72
CA GLN A 462 25.98 8.64 2.28
C GLN A 462 26.33 9.51 3.50
N ASN A 463 25.98 10.80 3.48
CA ASN A 463 26.17 11.68 4.62
C ASN A 463 25.30 11.25 5.82
N LEU A 464 24.03 10.89 5.60
CA LEU A 464 23.17 10.35 6.65
C LEU A 464 23.73 9.05 7.25
N VAL A 465 24.14 8.10 6.42
CA VAL A 465 24.77 6.85 6.89
C VAL A 465 26.03 7.14 7.70
N ARG A 466 26.86 8.10 7.26
CA ARG A 466 28.06 8.53 8.00
C ARG A 466 27.72 9.14 9.36
N ALA A 467 26.70 10.01 9.42
CA ALA A 467 26.27 10.66 10.65
C ALA A 467 25.78 9.63 11.69
N VAL A 468 24.95 8.66 11.26
CA VAL A 468 24.44 7.60 12.14
C VAL A 468 25.55 6.69 12.65
N SER A 469 26.57 6.42 11.82
CA SER A 469 27.68 5.52 12.19
C SER A 469 28.84 6.19 12.93
N ALA A 470 28.85 7.52 13.10
CA ALA A 470 29.97 8.24 13.73
C ALA A 470 30.21 7.80 15.18
N VAL A 471 29.13 7.71 15.96
CA VAL A 471 29.08 7.20 17.35
C VAL A 471 27.92 6.21 17.45
N PRO A 472 27.81 5.36 18.49
CA PRO A 472 26.65 4.49 18.64
C PRO A 472 25.35 5.30 18.54
N PHE A 473 24.47 4.91 17.60
CA PHE A 473 23.23 5.59 17.23
C PHE A 473 23.36 6.97 16.57
N GLY A 474 24.57 7.54 16.49
CA GLY A 474 24.81 8.88 15.96
C GLY A 474 24.43 10.01 16.92
N ASN A 475 24.85 11.22 16.60
CA ASN A 475 24.38 12.42 17.30
C ASN A 475 22.99 12.82 16.77
N PRO A 476 21.96 12.97 17.63
CA PRO A 476 20.59 13.24 17.17
C PRO A 476 20.47 14.49 16.30
N VAL A 477 21.20 15.55 16.61
CA VAL A 477 21.14 16.82 15.86
C VAL A 477 21.78 16.66 14.48
N GLU A 478 22.98 16.08 14.41
CA GLU A 478 23.69 15.87 13.14
C GLU A 478 22.93 14.89 12.22
N CYS A 479 22.40 13.80 12.80
CA CYS A 479 21.60 12.84 12.05
C CYS A 479 20.29 13.44 11.57
N ARG A 480 19.62 14.27 12.38
CA ARG A 480 18.40 14.99 11.96
C ARG A 480 18.67 15.88 10.76
N ASP A 481 19.75 16.67 10.81
CA ASP A 481 20.07 17.62 9.75
C ASP A 481 20.46 16.87 8.46
N ALA A 482 21.29 15.83 8.55
CA ALA A 482 21.61 14.96 7.43
C ALA A 482 20.37 14.22 6.87
N ALA A 483 19.43 13.84 7.73
CA ALA A 483 18.18 13.20 7.32
C ALA A 483 17.22 14.17 6.63
N LYS A 484 17.14 15.44 7.07
CA LYS A 484 16.39 16.49 6.38
C LYS A 484 16.93 16.71 4.96
N ASP A 485 18.24 16.80 4.80
CA ASP A 485 18.88 16.94 3.49
C ASP A 485 18.63 15.73 2.60
N CYS A 486 18.74 14.52 3.15
CA CYS A 486 18.46 13.27 2.44
C CYS A 486 17.00 13.20 1.98
N ALA A 487 16.05 13.50 2.87
CA ALA A 487 14.62 13.52 2.56
C ALA A 487 14.31 14.54 1.45
N ALA A 488 14.85 15.76 1.55
CA ALA A 488 14.65 16.80 0.53
C ALA A 488 15.24 16.40 -0.84
N ALA A 489 16.43 15.80 -0.86
CA ALA A 489 17.06 15.35 -2.09
C ALA A 489 16.28 14.19 -2.77
N LEU A 490 15.73 13.27 -1.97
CA LEU A 490 14.91 12.17 -2.47
C LEU A 490 13.52 12.61 -2.93
N ASP A 491 12.94 13.62 -2.27
CA ASP A 491 11.70 14.25 -2.73
C ASP A 491 11.89 14.86 -4.14
N ALA A 492 13.00 15.56 -4.37
CA ALA A 492 13.36 16.07 -5.69
C ALA A 492 13.61 14.95 -6.74
N VAL A 493 14.08 13.77 -6.32
CA VAL A 493 14.17 12.59 -7.20
C VAL A 493 12.78 12.08 -7.56
N ALA A 494 11.91 11.86 -6.56
CA ALA A 494 10.55 11.39 -6.78
C ALA A 494 9.77 12.35 -7.69
N GLN A 495 9.81 13.66 -7.44
CA GLN A 495 9.15 14.68 -8.28
C GLN A 495 9.66 14.67 -9.72
N ARG A 496 10.98 14.50 -9.96
CA ARG A 496 11.54 14.40 -11.31
C ARG A 496 11.10 13.13 -12.03
N LEU A 497 11.08 12.00 -11.35
CA LEU A 497 10.54 10.75 -11.90
C LEU A 497 9.03 10.87 -12.18
N GLU A 498 8.32 11.62 -11.34
CA GLU A 498 6.89 11.84 -11.51
C GLU A 498 6.59 12.71 -12.75
N SER A 499 7.36 13.79 -12.95
CA SER A 499 6.99 14.88 -13.89
C SER A 499 7.96 15.12 -15.05
N GLY A 500 9.14 14.51 -15.08
CA GLY A 500 10.21 14.91 -16.00
C GLY A 500 11.02 13.79 -16.65
N VAL A 501 11.04 12.58 -16.08
CA VAL A 501 11.77 11.45 -16.66
C VAL A 501 10.79 10.50 -17.34
N ILE A 502 10.84 10.48 -18.68
CA ILE A 502 10.11 9.49 -19.46
C ILE A 502 11.08 8.34 -19.74
N LEU A 503 10.94 7.26 -18.98
CA LEU A 503 11.73 6.06 -19.17
C LEU A 503 11.28 5.34 -20.44
N ARG A 504 12.26 5.08 -21.31
CA ARG A 504 12.12 4.32 -22.54
C ARG A 504 12.98 3.06 -22.47
N VAL A 505 12.85 2.20 -23.47
CA VAL A 505 13.54 0.90 -23.54
C VAL A 505 15.06 1.01 -23.30
N ASN A 506 15.74 1.96 -23.95
CA ASN A 506 17.19 2.15 -23.76
C ASN A 506 17.53 2.57 -22.32
N ASP A 507 16.67 3.35 -21.67
CA ASP A 507 16.84 3.72 -20.26
C ASP A 507 16.70 2.48 -19.37
N LEU A 508 15.79 1.57 -19.70
CA LEU A 508 15.61 0.30 -19.00
C LEU A 508 16.84 -0.61 -19.15
N THR A 509 17.38 -0.73 -20.36
CA THR A 509 18.64 -1.49 -20.57
C THR A 509 19.78 -0.90 -19.76
N ASN A 510 19.95 0.42 -19.76
CA ASN A 510 20.96 1.10 -18.94
C ASN A 510 20.71 0.90 -17.44
N LEU A 511 19.45 0.88 -17.01
CA LEU A 511 19.08 0.60 -15.62
C LEU A 511 19.41 -0.84 -15.23
N LEU A 512 19.14 -1.83 -16.08
CA LEU A 512 19.54 -3.22 -15.87
C LEU A 512 21.06 -3.37 -15.76
N ILE A 513 21.83 -2.68 -16.61
CA ILE A 513 23.30 -2.68 -16.52
C ILE A 513 23.76 -2.14 -15.16
N ARG A 514 23.16 -1.06 -14.66
CA ARG A 514 23.49 -0.48 -13.35
C ARG A 514 23.10 -1.40 -12.19
N LEU A 515 21.90 -2.00 -12.24
CA LEU A 515 21.43 -2.95 -11.23
C LEU A 515 22.33 -4.22 -11.19
N ALA A 516 22.73 -4.71 -12.36
CA ALA A 516 23.64 -5.86 -12.48
C ALA A 516 25.09 -5.54 -12.09
N ALA A 517 25.46 -4.26 -12.01
CA ALA A 517 26.79 -3.79 -11.60
C ALA A 517 26.90 -3.51 -10.09
N ILE A 518 25.86 -3.80 -9.29
CA ILE A 518 25.90 -3.57 -7.85
C ILE A 518 27.01 -4.43 -7.22
N PRO A 519 27.92 -3.81 -6.45
CA PRO A 519 29.02 -4.54 -5.84
C PRO A 519 28.54 -5.63 -4.84
N PRO A 520 29.18 -6.81 -4.81
CA PRO A 520 28.79 -7.93 -3.91
C PRO A 520 28.68 -7.55 -2.43
N GLU A 521 29.48 -6.60 -1.95
CA GLU A 521 29.44 -6.11 -0.58
C GLU A 521 28.11 -5.46 -0.19
N HIS A 522 27.34 -4.95 -1.16
CA HIS A 522 26.01 -4.40 -0.96
C HIS A 522 24.91 -5.45 -1.05
N LEU A 523 25.21 -6.68 -1.48
CA LEU A 523 24.23 -7.75 -1.69
C LEU A 523 24.21 -8.75 -0.53
N ILE A 524 24.82 -8.42 0.60
CA ILE A 524 24.94 -9.40 1.69
C ILE A 524 23.64 -9.59 2.45
N ASP A 525 22.88 -8.51 2.65
CA ASP A 525 21.61 -8.64 3.35
C ASP A 525 20.49 -9.08 2.41
N TYR A 526 19.73 -10.06 2.88
CA TYR A 526 18.61 -10.62 2.15
C TYR A 526 17.57 -9.56 1.71
N PRO A 527 17.12 -8.62 2.56
CA PRO A 527 16.18 -7.58 2.14
C PRO A 527 16.68 -6.72 0.96
N THR A 528 17.94 -6.26 0.99
CA THR A 528 18.58 -5.51 -0.09
C THR A 528 18.71 -6.33 -1.35
N ALA A 529 19.17 -7.58 -1.22
CA ALA A 529 19.29 -8.48 -2.34
C ALA A 529 17.93 -8.74 -3.00
N ARG A 530 16.88 -8.95 -2.19
CA ARG A 530 15.50 -9.09 -2.66
C ARG A 530 15.00 -7.84 -3.38
N GLN A 531 15.36 -6.65 -2.87
CA GLN A 531 15.05 -5.38 -3.52
C GLN A 531 15.64 -5.30 -4.94
N ILE A 532 16.86 -5.78 -5.13
CA ILE A 532 17.53 -5.82 -6.44
C ILE A 532 16.92 -6.85 -7.37
N VAL A 533 16.59 -8.04 -6.86
CA VAL A 533 15.91 -9.08 -7.64
C VAL A 533 14.57 -8.58 -8.16
N TRP A 534 13.73 -8.00 -7.29
CA TRP A 534 12.46 -7.41 -7.71
C TRP A 534 12.66 -6.32 -8.76
N ALA A 535 13.63 -5.43 -8.55
CA ALA A 535 13.89 -4.36 -9.49
C ALA A 535 14.29 -4.88 -10.88
N ILE A 536 15.17 -5.88 -10.94
CA ILE A 536 15.56 -6.50 -12.21
C ILE A 536 14.38 -7.22 -12.86
N GLN A 537 13.54 -7.92 -12.10
CA GLN A 537 12.35 -8.59 -12.64
C GLN A 537 11.35 -7.60 -13.25
N ILE A 538 11.10 -6.47 -12.59
CA ILE A 538 10.21 -5.42 -13.08
C ILE A 538 10.78 -4.81 -14.37
N VAL A 539 12.03 -4.33 -14.30
CA VAL A 539 12.66 -3.61 -15.42
C VAL A 539 12.85 -4.53 -16.63
N SER A 540 13.28 -5.77 -16.41
CA SER A 540 13.51 -6.74 -17.50
C SER A 540 12.20 -7.20 -18.14
N GLY A 541 11.15 -7.44 -17.34
CA GLY A 541 9.83 -7.84 -17.84
C GLY A 541 9.21 -6.74 -18.71
N GLU A 542 9.33 -5.49 -18.29
CA GLU A 542 8.84 -4.35 -19.06
C GLU A 542 9.69 -4.11 -20.33
N ALA A 543 11.02 -4.24 -20.23
CA ALA A 543 11.93 -4.05 -21.36
C ALA A 543 11.72 -5.10 -22.47
N VAL A 544 11.57 -6.38 -22.13
CA VAL A 544 11.45 -7.47 -23.12
C VAL A 544 10.11 -7.41 -23.90
N SER A 545 9.06 -6.88 -23.28
CA SER A 545 7.75 -6.70 -23.90
C SER A 545 7.63 -5.47 -24.80
N ALA A 546 8.70 -4.67 -24.95
CA ALA A 546 8.63 -3.45 -25.73
C ALA A 546 8.52 -3.70 -27.26
N PRO A 547 7.58 -3.06 -27.96
CA PRO A 547 7.28 -3.33 -29.38
C PRO A 547 8.35 -2.83 -30.37
N GLY A 548 9.27 -1.94 -29.94
CA GLY A 548 10.28 -1.31 -30.80
C GLY A 548 11.69 -1.90 -30.76
N LEU A 549 11.87 -3.09 -30.16
CA LEU A 549 13.19 -3.72 -30.01
C LEU A 549 13.81 -4.13 -31.35
N THR A 550 15.10 -3.83 -31.55
CA THR A 550 15.89 -4.45 -32.62
C THR A 550 16.08 -5.95 -32.36
N PRO A 551 16.41 -6.77 -33.38
CA PRO A 551 16.67 -8.20 -33.17
C PRO A 551 17.75 -8.48 -32.12
N ASP A 552 18.82 -7.70 -32.11
CA ASP A 552 19.90 -7.79 -31.11
C ASP A 552 19.41 -7.43 -29.70
N GLN A 553 18.68 -6.32 -29.54
CA GLN A 553 18.12 -5.94 -28.24
C GLN A 553 17.17 -7.02 -27.71
N ARG A 554 16.35 -7.61 -28.58
CA ARG A 554 15.42 -8.69 -28.22
C ARG A 554 16.18 -9.95 -27.80
N ASP A 555 17.23 -10.35 -28.51
CA ASP A 555 18.07 -11.49 -28.13
C ASP A 555 18.69 -11.28 -26.76
N ARG A 556 19.34 -10.13 -26.52
CA ARG A 556 19.95 -9.79 -25.24
C ARG A 556 18.95 -9.84 -24.09
N LEU A 557 17.79 -9.19 -24.24
CA LEU A 557 16.75 -9.19 -23.21
C LEU A 557 16.15 -10.58 -22.98
N THR A 558 16.02 -11.40 -24.02
CA THR A 558 15.57 -12.80 -23.89
C THR A 558 16.59 -13.64 -23.11
N ARG A 559 17.88 -13.44 -23.35
CA ARG A 559 18.95 -14.10 -22.58
C ARG A 559 18.99 -13.64 -21.12
N VAL A 560 18.69 -12.36 -20.86
CA VAL A 560 18.48 -11.86 -19.49
C VAL A 560 17.28 -12.54 -18.83
N GLN A 561 16.14 -12.67 -19.54
CA GLN A 561 14.98 -13.40 -19.02
C GLN A 561 15.30 -14.88 -18.72
N ALA A 562 16.11 -15.53 -19.55
CA ALA A 562 16.56 -16.90 -19.29
C ALA A 562 17.41 -16.99 -18.01
N GLU A 563 18.29 -16.02 -17.76
CA GLU A 563 19.05 -15.94 -16.50
C GLU A 563 18.13 -15.72 -15.29
N ILE A 564 17.15 -14.81 -15.42
CA ILE A 564 16.16 -14.52 -14.38
C ILE A 564 15.24 -15.73 -14.10
N ALA A 565 14.97 -16.56 -15.10
CA ALA A 565 14.14 -17.76 -14.92
C ALA A 565 14.76 -18.75 -13.92
N HIS A 566 16.08 -18.73 -13.72
CA HIS A 566 16.76 -19.51 -12.67
C HIS A 566 16.50 -18.96 -11.25
N TRP A 567 16.06 -17.70 -11.15
CA TRP A 567 15.64 -17.08 -9.87
C TRP A 567 14.19 -17.36 -9.53
N THR A 568 13.47 -18.05 -10.40
CA THR A 568 12.07 -18.42 -10.18
C THR A 568 11.95 -19.94 -10.15
N ASP A 569 11.16 -20.45 -9.22
CA ASP A 569 10.89 -21.89 -9.17
C ASP A 569 10.13 -22.33 -10.44
N PRO A 570 10.40 -23.52 -11.01
CA PRO A 570 9.59 -24.00 -12.13
C PRO A 570 8.12 -24.10 -11.69
N PRO A 571 7.15 -23.72 -12.56
CA PRO A 571 5.75 -23.85 -12.23
C PRO A 571 5.43 -25.32 -11.92
N LEU A 572 4.90 -25.58 -10.72
CA LEU A 572 4.44 -26.90 -10.30
C LEU A 572 3.50 -27.48 -11.36
N THR A 573 3.91 -28.60 -11.97
CA THR A 573 3.05 -29.35 -12.89
C THR A 573 1.77 -29.76 -12.16
N THR A 574 0.65 -29.45 -12.81
CA THR A 574 -0.71 -29.60 -12.28
C THR A 574 -1.07 -31.08 -12.07
N SER A 575 -0.99 -31.58 -10.83
CA SER A 575 -1.62 -32.86 -10.47
C SER A 575 -2.15 -32.96 -9.03
N ALA A 576 -1.97 -31.95 -8.18
CA ALA A 576 -2.54 -31.96 -6.83
C ALA A 576 -3.81 -31.11 -6.75
N GLY A 577 -4.92 -31.75 -6.37
CA GLY A 577 -6.27 -31.16 -6.28
C GLY A 577 -6.47 -30.06 -5.22
N PRO A 578 -7.70 -29.56 -5.05
CA PRO A 578 -8.00 -28.28 -4.39
C PRO A 578 -7.79 -28.23 -2.87
N THR A 579 -7.41 -29.34 -2.22
CA THR A 579 -7.38 -29.47 -0.76
C THR A 579 -5.99 -29.69 -0.17
N ALA A 580 -4.93 -29.68 -0.98
CA ALA A 580 -3.58 -29.68 -0.46
C ALA A 580 -3.20 -28.26 -0.02
N ALA A 581 -3.20 -28.02 1.29
CA ALA A 581 -2.63 -26.83 1.92
C ALA A 581 -1.19 -26.63 1.42
N ARG A 582 -1.02 -25.66 0.51
CA ARG A 582 0.24 -25.22 -0.08
C ARG A 582 1.07 -24.49 0.99
N THR A 583 1.80 -25.25 1.81
CA THR A 583 2.64 -24.72 2.91
C THR A 583 4.11 -24.49 2.56
N SER A 584 4.56 -24.74 1.32
CA SER A 584 5.93 -24.38 0.92
C SER A 584 5.96 -23.06 0.14
N LEU A 585 6.55 -22.05 0.77
CA LEU A 585 7.19 -20.93 0.09
C LEU A 585 8.57 -21.44 -0.30
N VAL A 586 8.69 -21.93 -1.53
CA VAL A 586 9.93 -22.54 -2.00
C VAL A 586 10.96 -21.43 -2.24
N SER A 587 12.09 -21.52 -1.54
CA SER A 587 13.29 -20.77 -1.87
C SER A 587 13.84 -21.34 -3.18
N THR A 588 14.19 -20.50 -4.15
CA THR A 588 14.86 -21.01 -5.35
C THR A 588 16.18 -21.66 -4.95
N ASN A 589 16.47 -22.83 -5.52
CA ASN A 589 17.70 -23.56 -5.24
C ASN A 589 18.97 -22.79 -5.65
N ASP A 590 18.88 -21.78 -6.54
CA ASP A 590 20.07 -21.17 -7.13
C ASP A 590 20.57 -19.91 -6.39
N ILE A 591 19.72 -18.92 -6.08
CA ILE A 591 20.16 -17.67 -5.41
C ILE A 591 19.65 -17.47 -3.98
N GLY A 592 18.78 -18.37 -3.49
CA GLY A 592 18.25 -18.31 -2.13
C GLY A 592 17.38 -17.09 -1.80
N ILE A 593 16.73 -16.48 -2.82
CA ILE A 593 15.84 -15.31 -2.64
C ILE A 593 14.43 -15.69 -3.08
N THR A 594 13.41 -15.29 -2.29
CA THR A 594 12.02 -15.42 -2.71
C THR A 594 11.54 -14.10 -3.28
N THR A 595 10.88 -14.19 -4.43
CA THR A 595 10.28 -13.05 -5.13
C THR A 595 8.80 -12.93 -4.82
N ASP A 596 8.19 -14.02 -4.35
CA ASP A 596 6.82 -14.04 -3.88
C ASP A 596 6.66 -13.18 -2.62
N LEU A 597 5.73 -12.24 -2.69
CA LEU A 597 5.27 -11.55 -1.49
C LEU A 597 4.31 -12.43 -0.70
N PRO A 598 4.24 -12.24 0.62
CA PRO A 598 3.27 -12.87 1.50
C PRO A 598 1.81 -12.36 1.29
N ALA A 599 1.33 -12.25 0.05
CA ALA A 599 0.01 -11.72 -0.28
C ALA A 599 -1.07 -12.83 -0.40
N GLY A 600 -2.36 -12.45 -0.45
CA GLY A 600 -3.50 -13.37 -0.59
C GLY A 600 -3.98 -14.03 0.71
N ARG A 601 -5.28 -14.36 0.86
CA ARG A 601 -5.88 -14.89 2.11
C ARG A 601 -5.15 -16.12 2.71
N GLY A 602 -4.54 -16.96 1.87
CA GLY A 602 -3.92 -18.23 2.26
C GLY A 602 -2.48 -18.19 2.81
N ARG A 603 -1.81 -17.03 2.93
CA ARG A 603 -0.40 -16.98 3.38
C ARG A 603 -0.16 -15.96 4.50
N PHE A 604 0.70 -16.21 5.50
CA PHE A 604 1.23 -15.22 6.47
C PHE A 604 0.26 -14.32 7.27
N ILE A 605 -0.25 -14.81 8.39
CA ILE A 605 -0.14 -14.15 9.72
C ILE A 605 0.18 -15.26 10.78
N PHE A 606 0.88 -16.31 10.35
CA PHE A 606 1.08 -17.53 11.14
C PHE A 606 2.57 -17.75 11.42
N ALA A 607 2.88 -18.24 12.62
CA ALA A 607 4.24 -18.42 13.12
C ALA A 607 5.10 -19.32 12.21
N GLU A 608 4.50 -20.29 11.53
CA GLU A 608 5.17 -21.22 10.62
C GLU A 608 5.74 -20.49 9.40
N ASN A 609 5.04 -19.45 8.93
CA ASN A 609 5.48 -18.67 7.77
C ASN A 609 6.58 -17.66 8.15
N LEU A 610 6.53 -17.10 9.37
CA LEU A 610 7.66 -16.34 9.91
C LEU A 610 8.89 -17.23 10.06
N ARG A 611 8.73 -18.45 10.56
CA ARG A 611 9.82 -19.44 10.63
C ARG A 611 10.39 -19.73 9.24
N ALA A 612 9.54 -19.90 8.23
CA ALA A 612 9.98 -20.11 6.85
C ALA A 612 10.74 -18.89 6.29
N GLU A 613 10.28 -17.66 6.56
CA GLU A 613 10.98 -16.43 6.17
C GLU A 613 12.34 -16.29 6.86
N LEU A 614 12.40 -16.58 8.16
CA LEU A 614 13.66 -16.56 8.90
C LEU A 614 14.63 -17.64 8.41
N ALA A 615 14.14 -18.84 8.09
CA ALA A 615 14.95 -19.89 7.48
C ALA A 615 15.52 -19.44 6.11
N ARG A 616 14.69 -18.86 5.24
CA ARG A 616 15.15 -18.31 3.95
C ARG A 616 16.24 -17.26 4.12
N ARG A 617 16.07 -16.33 5.06
CA ARG A 617 17.09 -15.32 5.36
C ARG A 617 18.40 -15.94 5.85
N ALA A 618 18.32 -17.06 6.58
CA ALA A 618 19.49 -17.80 7.06
C ALA A 618 20.17 -18.66 5.97
N ASP A 619 19.43 -19.05 4.93
CA ASP A 619 19.89 -19.86 3.80
C ASP A 619 20.33 -19.01 2.59
N TYR A 620 20.23 -17.68 2.69
CA TYR A 620 20.64 -16.77 1.64
C TYR A 620 22.16 -16.83 1.38
N HIS A 621 22.53 -16.97 0.10
CA HIS A 621 23.93 -17.06 -0.33
C HIS A 621 24.28 -15.91 -1.31
N PRO A 622 24.90 -14.82 -0.84
CA PRO A 622 25.18 -13.62 -1.65
C PRO A 622 26.01 -13.86 -2.92
N ALA A 623 26.90 -14.86 -2.88
CA ALA A 623 27.78 -15.20 -4.00
C ALA A 623 27.01 -15.67 -5.24
N ALA A 624 25.93 -16.42 -5.06
CA ALA A 624 25.15 -16.95 -6.16
C ALA A 624 24.40 -15.84 -6.92
N LEU A 625 23.79 -14.90 -6.19
CA LEU A 625 23.21 -13.71 -6.80
C LEU A 625 24.28 -12.88 -7.51
N SER A 626 25.42 -12.63 -6.87
CA SER A 626 26.51 -11.84 -7.45
C SER A 626 27.04 -12.43 -8.77
N GLU A 627 27.14 -13.75 -8.86
CA GLU A 627 27.51 -14.44 -10.10
C GLU A 627 26.43 -14.28 -11.19
N SER A 628 25.15 -14.42 -10.83
CA SER A 628 24.05 -14.22 -11.78
C SER A 628 24.00 -12.79 -12.31
N LEU A 629 24.18 -11.78 -11.44
CA LEU A 629 24.26 -10.38 -11.86
C LEU A 629 25.43 -10.13 -12.82
N ARG A 630 26.60 -10.74 -12.58
CA ARG A 630 27.72 -10.68 -13.54
C ARG A 630 27.36 -11.27 -14.91
N ARG A 631 26.60 -12.38 -14.96
CA ARG A 631 26.12 -12.93 -16.23
C ARG A 631 25.17 -11.99 -16.95
N ILE A 632 24.19 -11.39 -16.24
CA ILE A 632 23.30 -10.37 -16.79
C ILE A 632 24.10 -9.18 -17.35
N GLN A 633 25.07 -8.67 -16.58
CA GLN A 633 25.91 -7.57 -17.02
C GLN A 633 26.69 -7.93 -18.30
N GLN A 634 27.25 -9.13 -18.39
CA GLN A 634 27.96 -9.60 -19.59
C GLN A 634 27.03 -9.73 -20.80
N ILE A 635 25.80 -10.21 -20.63
CA ILE A 635 24.80 -10.28 -21.70
C ILE A 635 24.48 -8.89 -22.25
N LEU A 636 24.35 -7.89 -21.37
CA LEU A 636 23.92 -6.55 -21.76
C LEU A 636 25.05 -5.69 -22.34
N THR A 637 26.30 -5.91 -21.92
CA THR A 637 27.44 -5.03 -22.26
C THR A 637 28.32 -5.55 -23.39
N ARG A 638 28.30 -6.85 -23.70
CA ARG A 638 29.11 -7.40 -24.78
C ARG A 638 28.47 -7.13 -26.17
N PRO A 639 29.28 -6.84 -27.20
CA PRO A 639 28.78 -6.60 -28.55
C PRO A 639 28.07 -7.82 -29.14
#